data_AF-A0A2W0AYE6-F1
#
_entry.id   AF-A0A2W0AYE6-F1
#
_cell.length_a   1.000
_cell.length_b   1.000
_cell.length_c   1.000
_cell.angle_alpha   90.00
_cell.angle_beta   90.00
_cell.angle_gamma   90.00
#
_symmetry.space_group_name_H-M   'P 1'
#
loop_
_entity.id
_entity.type
_entity.pdbx_description
1 polymer ?
#
loop_
_entity_poly.entity_id
_entity_poly.type
_entity_poly.pdbx_seq_one_letter_code
_entity_poly.pdbx_strand_id
1 'polypeptide(L)'
;MEQMQLDLRRSLSVCLYAAFPIVTAIFGHAPQASAQADAKLVAPLLQRRLQTETVVAEQLRHFMLARVPPLRLPPDATQWTTETERLRARELGVIYHGWPESWIDAPPKFEQVGTLESRGYRIRKLRYEVVPGMYSAALLYEPEHFSGKLPAVLNVHGHGPGGKAVEHKQKRCINQARRGMLALSLEWFGFGELNSPENDHSFVGHLDLVGANGLGLFYIEMRRGLDYLYNDPRVDRSRIAVTGLSGGGWQTIVLSSLDARVFAAIPVAGFCSLTTAIEHPEYAGDDAEQNASDFRQGTDYAQLVAMRAPRPTLLIYNAEDDCCFRAGVVKQGVYFDIQPFFKLFSQEKNLRWHENYQPGTHNYQRDNREALYGFLNSVFGLNASPAEDGDTDGEVRSYDDLVVGLPKDNLTILGLARRLAKSNYKAADGASPAIKKRELLSTVTRYQPVKVEHATVIDSLAAKGVESYAYRFDFGNGLSATGVLFRSLATADDASAAILMSDEGMKATTDDVANLASSGKRVLALEPLFFGQNIPGTGDLGISSYSQMLNGLGERALGLEAAQVAAVAEWLNTGLQHGSPTPGSALAAKTAHRPVALLTSGPRSQAVALTSAALEPQLFASVDARHSIPSLEYVLEHPLKYSEVPELMCLDLFRDFDFDVLAALAAPAKVHLNAADSKPITW
;
A
#
# COMPACT_ATOMS: atom_id res chain seq x y z
N MET A 1 49.70 38.71 -40.96
CA MET A 1 50.75 39.74 -40.79
C MET A 1 50.06 41.06 -40.59
N GLU A 2 50.41 41.75 -39.51
CA GLU A 2 49.91 43.09 -39.19
C GLU A 2 50.46 44.14 -40.17
N GLN A 3 49.79 45.29 -40.31
CA GLN A 3 50.15 46.55 -39.62
C GLN A 3 49.76 47.81 -40.44
N MET A 4 49.23 48.81 -39.73
CA MET A 4 49.37 50.28 -39.92
C MET A 4 49.12 50.91 -41.31
N GLN A 5 48.13 51.80 -41.51
CA GLN A 5 47.85 53.13 -40.90
C GLN A 5 48.40 54.32 -41.73
N LEU A 6 47.83 55.51 -41.45
CA LEU A 6 48.25 56.87 -41.81
C LEU A 6 47.93 57.36 -43.25
N ASP A 7 47.52 58.62 -43.49
CA ASP A 7 46.86 59.64 -42.62
C ASP A 7 46.39 60.87 -43.46
N LEU A 8 45.79 61.85 -42.77
CA LEU A 8 45.94 63.31 -42.94
C LEU A 8 45.11 64.12 -43.98
N ARG A 9 44.15 64.91 -43.43
CA ARG A 9 43.92 66.39 -43.58
C ARG A 9 43.64 66.98 -45.00
N ARG A 10 42.88 68.05 -45.25
CA ARG A 10 42.20 69.19 -44.53
C ARG A 10 41.13 69.79 -45.51
N SER A 11 40.32 70.84 -45.31
CA SER A 11 40.11 71.87 -44.27
C SER A 11 38.70 72.53 -44.41
N LEU A 12 38.19 73.13 -43.32
CA LEU A 12 37.21 74.22 -43.15
C LEU A 12 36.28 74.71 -44.30
N SER A 13 34.97 74.85 -43.98
CA SER A 13 34.34 76.16 -43.69
C SER A 13 32.96 76.03 -43.03
N VAL A 14 32.52 77.06 -42.28
CA VAL A 14 31.35 77.07 -41.40
C VAL A 14 30.22 77.93 -41.96
N CYS A 15 28.98 77.43 -41.92
CA CYS A 15 27.76 78.25 -41.87
C CYS A 15 26.62 77.48 -41.15
N LEU A 16 26.09 78.03 -40.05
CA LEU A 16 24.81 77.59 -39.48
C LEU A 16 23.66 78.22 -40.27
N TYR A 17 22.57 77.49 -40.50
CA TYR A 17 21.20 78.00 -40.35
C TYR A 17 20.15 76.88 -40.22
N ALA A 18 19.23 77.06 -39.27
CA ALA A 18 17.90 76.45 -39.09
C ALA A 18 17.62 75.02 -39.61
N ALA A 19 17.37 74.09 -38.68
CA ALA A 19 16.88 72.74 -38.97
C ALA A 19 15.34 72.67 -39.04
N PHE A 20 14.82 71.97 -40.06
CA PHE A 20 13.46 71.41 -40.10
C PHE A 20 13.46 70.16 -40.99
N PRO A 21 13.47 68.94 -40.43
CA PRO A 21 13.28 67.72 -41.20
C PRO A 21 11.82 67.24 -41.10
N ILE A 22 11.17 67.13 -42.25
CA ILE A 22 9.91 66.40 -42.41
C ILE A 22 10.21 64.91 -42.20
N VAL A 23 9.66 64.30 -41.16
CA VAL A 23 9.77 62.85 -40.91
C VAL A 23 8.64 62.14 -41.64
N THR A 24 8.96 61.53 -42.78
CA THR A 24 8.05 60.62 -43.49
C THR A 24 7.89 59.34 -42.68
N ALA A 25 6.71 59.13 -42.11
CA ALA A 25 6.43 57.94 -41.29
C ALA A 25 6.35 56.67 -42.15
N ILE A 26 7.40 55.84 -42.10
CA ILE A 26 7.35 54.46 -42.59
C ILE A 26 6.59 53.64 -41.55
N PHE A 27 5.35 53.23 -41.88
CA PHE A 27 4.59 52.26 -41.09
C PHE A 27 5.20 50.85 -41.25
N GLY A 28 6.32 50.62 -40.56
CA GLY A 28 6.82 49.28 -40.32
C GLY A 28 5.83 48.52 -39.44
N HIS A 29 5.04 47.63 -40.03
CA HIS A 29 4.38 46.57 -39.28
C HIS A 29 5.47 45.64 -38.73
N ALA A 30 5.94 45.92 -37.52
CA ALA A 30 6.71 44.95 -36.76
C ALA A 30 5.80 43.74 -36.53
N PRO A 31 6.20 42.51 -36.90
CA PRO A 31 5.45 41.33 -36.48
C PRO A 31 5.53 41.29 -34.95
N GLN A 32 4.38 41.26 -34.28
CA GLN A 32 4.32 40.88 -32.88
C GLN A 32 4.75 39.41 -32.80
N ALA A 33 6.05 39.20 -32.57
CA ALA A 33 6.57 37.89 -32.21
C ALA A 33 5.99 37.54 -30.84
N SER A 34 4.89 36.78 -30.83
CA SER A 34 4.43 36.07 -29.64
C SER A 34 5.61 35.25 -29.12
N ALA A 35 6.07 35.55 -27.92
CA ALA A 35 7.22 34.86 -27.35
C ALA A 35 6.81 33.42 -27.03
N GLN A 36 7.12 32.52 -27.96
CA GLN A 36 6.84 31.10 -27.86
C GLN A 36 7.71 30.50 -26.75
N ALA A 37 7.08 29.76 -25.84
CA ALA A 37 7.80 28.99 -24.85
C ALA A 37 8.51 27.82 -25.56
N ASP A 38 9.83 27.92 -25.70
CA ASP A 38 10.66 26.82 -26.22
C ASP A 38 10.73 25.69 -25.18
N ALA A 39 10.47 24.44 -25.59
CA ALA A 39 10.63 23.26 -24.75
C ALA A 39 12.04 23.19 -24.11
N LYS A 40 13.08 23.70 -24.78
CA LYS A 40 14.45 23.81 -24.25
C LYS A 40 14.60 24.79 -23.08
N LEU A 41 13.67 25.74 -22.93
CA LEU A 41 13.59 26.65 -21.77
C LEU A 41 12.78 26.03 -20.63
N VAL A 42 11.73 25.28 -20.95
CA VAL A 42 10.81 24.63 -20.00
C VAL A 42 11.46 23.40 -19.34
N ALA A 43 12.08 22.52 -20.11
CA ALA A 43 12.59 21.24 -19.62
C ALA A 43 13.57 21.36 -18.43
N PRO A 44 14.52 22.31 -18.39
CA PRO A 44 15.43 22.46 -17.25
C PRO A 44 14.74 22.95 -15.98
N LEU A 45 13.57 23.60 -16.08
CA LEU A 45 12.81 24.13 -14.94
C LEU A 45 11.98 23.02 -14.30
N LEU A 46 11.33 22.17 -15.11
CA LEU A 46 10.60 20.98 -14.66
C LEU A 46 11.51 19.90 -14.04
N GLN A 47 12.81 19.95 -14.32
CA GLN A 47 13.82 19.03 -13.77
C GLN A 47 14.51 19.57 -12.51
N ARG A 48 14.18 20.78 -12.02
CA ARG A 48 14.74 21.30 -10.77
C ARG A 48 14.15 20.54 -9.59
N ARG A 49 15.00 20.17 -8.64
CA ARG A 49 14.59 19.52 -7.40
C ARG A 49 13.92 20.54 -6.46
N LEU A 50 12.62 20.39 -6.21
CA LEU A 50 11.80 21.31 -5.42
C LEU A 50 11.69 20.89 -3.95
N GLN A 51 11.73 19.58 -3.68
CA GLN A 51 11.99 19.02 -2.36
C GLN A 51 12.78 17.72 -2.44
N THR A 52 13.13 17.12 -1.30
CA THR A 52 13.85 15.84 -1.23
C THR A 52 12.92 14.73 -0.79
N GLU A 53 13.19 13.49 -1.24
CA GLU A 53 12.46 12.30 -0.82
C GLU A 53 12.46 12.12 0.72
N THR A 54 13.48 12.63 1.41
CA THR A 54 13.58 12.66 2.89
C THR A 54 12.54 13.58 3.54
N VAL A 55 12.24 14.74 2.95
CA VAL A 55 11.20 15.65 3.48
C VAL A 55 9.82 15.01 3.34
N VAL A 56 9.57 14.35 2.21
CA VAL A 56 8.32 13.61 1.95
C VAL A 56 8.17 12.45 2.95
N ALA A 57 9.22 11.66 3.14
CA ALA A 57 9.24 10.55 4.10
C ALA A 57 8.98 11.03 5.53
N GLU A 58 9.56 12.16 5.95
CA GLU A 58 9.36 12.72 7.29
C GLU A 58 7.96 13.32 7.47
N GLN A 59 7.36 13.91 6.44
CA GLN A 59 5.96 14.36 6.46
C GLN A 59 5.00 13.17 6.57
N LEU A 60 5.21 12.11 5.79
CA LEU A 60 4.44 10.87 5.89
C LEU A 60 4.62 10.19 7.25
N ARG A 61 5.85 10.14 7.79
CA ARG A 61 6.14 9.62 9.13
C ARG A 61 5.30 10.34 10.17
N HIS A 62 5.34 11.67 10.22
CA HIS A 62 4.51 12.44 11.17
C HIS A 62 3.01 12.24 10.96
N PHE A 63 2.54 12.23 9.71
CA PHE A 63 1.14 12.01 9.36
C PHE A 63 0.63 10.64 9.83
N MET A 64 1.44 9.59 9.69
CA MET A 64 1.13 8.22 10.10
C MET A 64 1.27 8.02 11.61
N LEU A 65 2.33 8.54 12.25
CA LEU A 65 2.53 8.45 13.71
C LEU A 65 1.36 9.10 14.48
N ALA A 66 0.81 10.20 13.97
CA ALA A 66 -0.37 10.85 14.55
C ALA A 66 -1.65 9.98 14.51
N ARG A 67 -1.64 8.87 13.76
CA ARG A 67 -2.77 7.94 13.57
C ARG A 67 -2.55 6.56 14.17
N VAL A 68 -1.36 6.26 14.71
CA VAL A 68 -1.07 4.97 15.36
C VAL A 68 -2.04 4.76 16.53
N PRO A 69 -2.74 3.61 16.60
CA PRO A 69 -3.70 3.35 17.67
C PRO A 69 -2.98 3.23 19.02
N PRO A 70 -3.35 4.02 20.04
CA PRO A 70 -2.65 4.02 21.31
C PRO A 70 -2.86 2.69 22.06
N LEU A 71 -1.78 2.06 22.48
CA LEU A 71 -1.81 0.86 23.31
C LEU A 71 -2.19 1.24 24.76
N ARG A 72 -3.48 1.24 25.07
CA ARG A 72 -4.02 1.60 26.39
C ARG A 72 -4.17 0.38 27.27
N LEU A 73 -3.47 0.35 28.41
CA LEU A 73 -3.69 -0.64 29.46
C LEU A 73 -5.00 -0.31 30.21
N PRO A 74 -6.00 -1.21 30.25
CA PRO A 74 -7.22 -0.99 31.03
C PRO A 74 -6.97 -1.19 32.54
N PRO A 75 -7.89 -0.73 33.41
CA PRO A 75 -7.72 -0.83 34.86
C PRO A 75 -7.64 -2.27 35.41
N ASP A 76 -8.30 -3.23 34.75
CA ASP A 76 -8.40 -4.63 35.22
C ASP A 76 -8.61 -5.63 34.07
N ALA A 77 -8.49 -6.92 34.40
CA ALA A 77 -8.64 -8.06 33.49
C ALA A 77 -10.05 -8.21 32.88
N THR A 78 -11.11 -7.79 33.58
CA THR A 78 -12.48 -7.85 33.07
C THR A 78 -12.64 -6.85 31.95
N GLN A 79 -12.19 -5.61 32.17
CA GLN A 79 -12.19 -4.56 31.15
C GLN A 79 -11.32 -4.93 29.93
N TRP A 80 -10.17 -5.59 30.14
CA TRP A 80 -9.38 -6.11 29.01
C TRP A 80 -10.08 -7.22 28.22
N THR A 81 -10.82 -8.09 28.91
CA THR A 81 -11.56 -9.18 28.24
C THR A 81 -12.64 -8.60 27.34
N THR A 82 -13.44 -7.65 27.83
CA THR A 82 -14.46 -6.95 27.05
C THR A 82 -13.87 -6.20 25.86
N GLU A 83 -12.75 -5.48 26.06
CA GLU A 83 -12.09 -4.75 24.97
C GLU A 83 -11.50 -5.71 23.92
N THR A 84 -10.92 -6.84 24.35
CA THR A 84 -10.42 -7.89 23.47
C THR A 84 -11.54 -8.50 22.61
N GLU A 85 -12.76 -8.65 23.13
CA GLU A 85 -13.92 -9.08 22.35
C GLU A 85 -14.37 -8.01 21.34
N ARG A 86 -14.39 -6.73 21.74
CA ARG A 86 -14.71 -5.60 20.86
C ARG A 86 -13.71 -5.45 19.71
N LEU A 87 -12.41 -5.51 20.00
CA LEU A 87 -11.33 -5.46 19.00
C LEU A 87 -11.43 -6.65 18.04
N ARG A 88 -11.63 -7.87 18.56
CA ARG A 88 -11.82 -9.07 17.73
C ARG A 88 -13.01 -8.93 16.77
N ALA A 89 -14.15 -8.44 17.25
CA ALA A 89 -15.33 -8.22 16.42
C ALA A 89 -15.08 -7.15 15.34
N ARG A 90 -14.35 -6.07 15.67
CA ARG A 90 -13.92 -5.07 14.67
C ARG A 90 -13.06 -5.71 13.59
N GLU A 91 -11.95 -6.37 13.97
CA GLU A 91 -10.99 -6.89 12.98
C GLU A 91 -11.60 -7.98 12.10
N LEU A 92 -12.42 -8.87 12.65
CA LEU A 92 -13.14 -9.84 11.82
C LEU A 92 -14.11 -9.16 10.84
N GLY A 93 -14.74 -8.03 11.22
CA GLY A 93 -15.54 -7.21 10.32
C GLY A 93 -14.74 -6.57 9.18
N VAL A 94 -13.50 -6.12 9.45
CA VAL A 94 -12.58 -5.59 8.42
C VAL A 94 -12.09 -6.70 7.50
N ILE A 95 -11.61 -7.81 8.07
CA ILE A 95 -11.05 -8.96 7.34
C ILE A 95 -12.09 -9.61 6.42
N TYR A 96 -13.34 -9.74 6.88
CA TYR A 96 -14.43 -10.33 6.11
C TYR A 96 -15.20 -9.32 5.27
N HIS A 97 -14.80 -8.05 5.24
CA HIS A 97 -15.46 -7.03 4.41
C HIS A 97 -15.49 -7.46 2.94
N GLY A 98 -16.69 -7.52 2.36
CA GLY A 98 -16.92 -7.93 0.97
C GLY A 98 -16.89 -9.43 0.68
N TRP A 99 -16.56 -10.26 1.67
CA TRP A 99 -16.57 -11.72 1.52
C TRP A 99 -17.97 -12.29 1.78
N PRO A 100 -18.48 -13.21 0.93
CA PRO A 100 -19.77 -13.84 1.18
C PRO A 100 -19.78 -14.66 2.48
N GLU A 101 -20.75 -14.41 3.37
CA GLU A 101 -20.93 -15.15 4.63
C GLU A 101 -20.97 -16.67 4.41
N SER A 102 -21.64 -17.11 3.33
CA SER A 102 -21.73 -18.52 2.94
C SER A 102 -20.39 -19.15 2.54
N TRP A 103 -19.36 -18.35 2.23
CA TRP A 103 -18.00 -18.81 1.97
C TRP A 103 -17.16 -18.80 3.25
N ILE A 104 -17.38 -17.82 4.14
CA ILE A 104 -16.70 -17.68 5.43
C ILE A 104 -17.05 -18.83 6.38
N ASP A 105 -18.34 -19.14 6.51
CA ASP A 105 -18.86 -20.17 7.43
C ASP A 105 -19.06 -21.54 6.77
N ALA A 106 -18.62 -21.71 5.53
CA ALA A 106 -18.56 -23.02 4.88
C ALA A 106 -17.70 -24.01 5.72
N PRO A 107 -18.16 -25.26 5.96
CA PRO A 107 -17.36 -26.25 6.65
C PRO A 107 -16.12 -26.63 5.82
N PRO A 108 -14.97 -26.88 6.46
CA PRO A 108 -13.73 -27.23 5.75
C PRO A 108 -13.88 -28.55 4.99
N LYS A 109 -13.61 -28.53 3.67
CA LYS A 109 -13.68 -29.71 2.81
C LYS A 109 -12.28 -30.25 2.54
N PHE A 110 -11.80 -31.15 3.40
CA PHE A 110 -10.50 -31.81 3.25
C PHE A 110 -10.66 -33.21 2.64
N GLU A 111 -9.86 -33.50 1.64
CA GLU A 111 -9.75 -34.78 0.93
C GLU A 111 -8.36 -35.38 1.20
N GLN A 112 -8.29 -36.61 1.72
CA GLN A 112 -7.02 -37.32 1.83
C GLN A 112 -6.70 -38.03 0.51
N VAL A 113 -5.61 -37.62 -0.13
CA VAL A 113 -5.17 -38.14 -1.44
C VAL A 113 -4.03 -39.17 -1.33
N GLY A 114 -3.41 -39.32 -0.15
CA GLY A 114 -2.36 -40.30 0.07
C GLY A 114 -1.82 -40.32 1.50
N THR A 115 -0.93 -41.29 1.77
CA THR A 115 -0.24 -41.47 3.05
C THR A 115 1.22 -41.87 2.78
N LEU A 116 2.15 -41.35 3.58
CA LEU A 116 3.54 -41.79 3.64
C LEU A 116 3.82 -42.29 5.06
N GLU A 117 4.26 -43.54 5.20
CA GLU A 117 4.70 -44.09 6.48
C GLU A 117 6.17 -43.73 6.75
N SER A 118 6.51 -43.48 8.02
CA SER A 118 7.85 -43.06 8.46
C SER A 118 8.14 -43.56 9.88
N ARG A 119 9.29 -43.22 10.48
CA ARG A 119 9.70 -43.79 11.78
C ARG A 119 9.03 -43.07 12.96
N GLY A 120 7.98 -43.69 13.50
CA GLY A 120 7.21 -43.23 14.68
C GLY A 120 6.09 -42.23 14.38
N TYR A 121 5.90 -41.89 13.10
CA TYR A 121 4.84 -41.00 12.61
C TYR A 121 4.53 -41.32 11.14
N ARG A 122 3.39 -40.84 10.65
CA ARG A 122 3.04 -40.87 9.22
C ARG A 122 2.61 -39.49 8.74
N ILE A 123 2.67 -39.27 7.42
CA ILE A 123 2.24 -38.04 6.76
C ILE A 123 1.00 -38.36 5.92
N ARG A 124 -0.14 -37.72 6.20
CA ARG A 124 -1.29 -37.71 5.28
C ARG A 124 -1.16 -36.52 4.33
N LYS A 125 -1.32 -36.79 3.03
CA LYS A 125 -1.45 -35.76 1.99
C LYS A 125 -2.91 -35.33 1.91
N LEU A 126 -3.18 -34.04 2.09
CA LEU A 126 -4.53 -33.49 2.13
C LEU A 126 -4.67 -32.37 1.09
N ARG A 127 -5.71 -32.43 0.26
CA ARG A 127 -6.19 -31.32 -0.57
C ARG A 127 -7.43 -30.73 0.08
N TYR A 128 -7.61 -29.41 0.05
CA TYR A 128 -8.81 -28.79 0.62
C TYR A 128 -9.27 -27.54 -0.13
N GLU A 129 -10.58 -27.29 -0.12
CA GLU A 129 -11.17 -26.07 -0.66
C GLU A 129 -11.08 -24.95 0.39
N VAL A 130 -10.47 -23.82 0.02
CA VAL A 130 -10.38 -22.61 0.86
C VAL A 130 -11.67 -21.80 0.73
N VAL A 131 -11.97 -21.41 -0.51
CA VAL A 131 -13.22 -20.78 -0.97
C VAL A 131 -13.64 -21.45 -2.28
N PRO A 132 -14.91 -21.36 -2.72
CA PRO A 132 -15.42 -22.16 -3.85
C PRO A 132 -14.56 -22.10 -5.12
N GLY A 133 -13.99 -23.22 -5.54
CA GLY A 133 -13.10 -23.31 -6.71
C GLY A 133 -11.64 -22.86 -6.50
N MET A 134 -11.26 -22.48 -5.28
CA MET A 134 -9.87 -22.21 -4.89
C MET A 134 -9.44 -23.23 -3.82
N TYR A 135 -8.56 -24.13 -4.21
CA TYR A 135 -8.03 -25.22 -3.41
C TYR A 135 -6.58 -24.96 -3.01
N SER A 136 -6.23 -25.46 -1.84
CA SER A 136 -4.88 -25.47 -1.27
C SER A 136 -4.50 -26.91 -0.87
N ALA A 137 -3.24 -27.11 -0.50
CA ALA A 137 -2.64 -28.38 -0.15
C ALA A 137 -2.13 -28.36 1.30
N ALA A 138 -2.11 -29.50 1.96
CA ALA A 138 -1.61 -29.64 3.32
C ALA A 138 -1.01 -31.02 3.59
N LEU A 139 -0.15 -31.08 4.61
CA LEU A 139 0.45 -32.31 5.13
C LEU A 139 0.10 -32.43 6.61
N LEU A 140 -0.59 -33.51 6.99
CA LEU A 140 -0.82 -33.84 8.40
C LEU A 140 0.22 -34.88 8.84
N TYR A 141 1.17 -34.45 9.67
CA TYR A 141 2.08 -35.32 10.39
C TYR A 141 1.38 -35.80 11.66
N GLU A 142 1.20 -37.11 11.81
CA GLU A 142 0.50 -37.69 12.96
C GLU A 142 1.32 -38.82 13.61
N PRO A 143 1.32 -38.93 14.96
CA PRO A 143 2.04 -39.98 15.67
C PRO A 143 1.50 -41.36 15.28
N GLU A 144 2.40 -42.32 15.13
CA GLU A 144 2.02 -43.69 14.79
C GLU A 144 1.28 -44.39 15.95
N HIS A 145 1.64 -44.02 17.19
CA HIS A 145 1.06 -44.55 18.42
C HIS A 145 0.66 -43.41 19.35
N PHE A 146 -0.56 -43.46 19.87
CA PHE A 146 -1.06 -42.50 20.85
C PHE A 146 -2.15 -43.12 21.74
N SER A 147 -2.42 -42.47 22.87
CA SER A 147 -3.52 -42.81 23.77
C SER A 147 -4.29 -41.56 24.18
N GLY A 148 -5.61 -41.67 24.31
CA GLY A 148 -6.47 -40.53 24.64
C GLY A 148 -6.51 -39.46 23.54
N LYS A 149 -6.60 -38.19 23.97
CA LYS A 149 -6.69 -37.01 23.09
C LYS A 149 -5.33 -36.33 22.92
N LEU A 150 -5.01 -35.98 21.68
CA LEU A 150 -3.75 -35.36 21.28
C LEU A 150 -3.80 -33.82 21.34
N PRO A 151 -2.73 -33.13 21.74
CA PRO A 151 -2.51 -31.75 21.32
C PRO A 151 -2.41 -31.66 19.80
N ALA A 152 -2.63 -30.46 19.25
CA ALA A 152 -2.42 -30.18 17.84
C ALA A 152 -1.66 -28.86 17.62
N VAL A 153 -0.93 -28.78 16.51
CA VAL A 153 -0.21 -27.60 16.07
C VAL A 153 -0.53 -27.31 14.61
N LEU A 154 -1.07 -26.12 14.34
CA LEU A 154 -1.18 -25.59 12.99
C LEU A 154 0.14 -24.90 12.64
N ASN A 155 0.78 -25.38 11.58
CA ASN A 155 2.06 -24.91 11.07
C ASN A 155 1.81 -24.08 9.81
N VAL A 156 1.61 -22.78 10.00
CA VAL A 156 1.44 -21.78 8.93
C VAL A 156 2.80 -21.38 8.35
N HIS A 157 2.82 -20.85 7.12
CA HIS A 157 4.03 -20.76 6.31
C HIS A 157 4.22 -19.37 5.72
N GLY A 158 5.41 -18.79 5.91
CA GLY A 158 5.88 -17.65 5.15
C GLY A 158 6.79 -18.07 3.99
N HIS A 159 7.48 -17.06 3.46
CA HIS A 159 8.33 -17.07 2.27
C HIS A 159 9.24 -18.32 2.17
N GLY A 160 9.22 -18.95 1.01
CA GLY A 160 10.06 -20.12 0.72
C GLY A 160 9.56 -20.90 -0.51
N PRO A 161 10.29 -20.91 -1.64
CA PRO A 161 9.81 -21.46 -2.91
C PRO A 161 9.26 -22.90 -2.84
N GLY A 162 9.87 -23.77 -2.03
CA GLY A 162 9.41 -25.16 -1.82
C GLY A 162 8.14 -25.30 -0.97
N GLY A 163 7.49 -24.20 -0.56
CA GLY A 163 6.23 -24.22 0.18
C GLY A 163 6.34 -24.99 1.50
N LYS A 164 5.42 -25.94 1.73
CA LYS A 164 5.40 -26.89 2.85
C LYS A 164 6.50 -27.96 2.83
N ALA A 165 7.18 -28.16 1.70
CA ALA A 165 8.29 -29.10 1.57
C ALA A 165 9.65 -28.53 2.02
N VAL A 166 9.74 -27.25 2.42
CA VAL A 166 11.00 -26.66 2.90
C VAL A 166 11.49 -27.40 4.16
N GLU A 167 12.76 -27.81 4.14
CA GLU A 167 13.41 -28.67 5.14
C GLU A 167 13.07 -28.31 6.60
N HIS A 168 13.26 -27.05 7.02
CA HIS A 168 13.03 -26.64 8.40
C HIS A 168 11.55 -26.76 8.83
N LYS A 169 10.61 -26.65 7.88
CA LYS A 169 9.17 -26.83 8.10
C LYS A 169 8.85 -28.31 8.31
N GLN A 170 9.47 -29.20 7.53
CA GLN A 170 9.39 -30.65 7.72
C GLN A 170 9.96 -31.05 9.10
N LYS A 171 11.21 -30.67 9.42
CA LYS A 171 11.88 -31.02 10.69
C LYS A 171 11.03 -30.65 11.92
N ARG A 172 10.41 -29.46 11.88
CA ARG A 172 9.46 -28.97 12.90
C ARG A 172 8.25 -29.89 13.06
N CYS A 173 7.57 -30.24 11.97
CA CYS A 173 6.36 -31.07 12.01
C CYS A 173 6.67 -32.53 12.40
N ILE A 174 7.81 -33.07 11.97
CA ILE A 174 8.31 -34.41 12.35
C ILE A 174 8.52 -34.50 13.87
N ASN A 175 9.24 -33.53 14.45
CA ASN A 175 9.50 -33.51 15.89
C ASN A 175 8.24 -33.27 16.73
N GLN A 176 7.28 -32.49 16.21
CA GLN A 176 5.96 -32.34 16.85
C GLN A 176 5.19 -33.67 16.85
N ALA A 177 5.15 -34.38 15.71
CA ALA A 177 4.48 -35.68 15.60
C ALA A 177 5.09 -36.72 16.54
N ARG A 178 6.42 -36.84 16.57
CA ARG A 178 7.14 -37.76 17.47
C ARG A 178 6.98 -37.42 18.96
N ARG A 179 6.64 -36.17 19.31
CA ARG A 179 6.25 -35.74 20.67
C ARG A 179 4.76 -36.01 21.00
N GLY A 180 4.03 -36.70 20.12
CA GLY A 180 2.64 -37.06 20.34
C GLY A 180 1.66 -35.92 20.05
N MET A 181 1.95 -35.05 19.09
CA MET A 181 1.06 -33.97 18.65
C MET A 181 0.60 -34.20 17.20
N LEU A 182 -0.62 -33.80 16.83
CA LEU A 182 -0.97 -33.66 15.42
C LEU A 182 -0.35 -32.37 14.87
N ALA A 183 0.42 -32.44 13.79
CA ALA A 183 1.04 -31.29 13.16
C ALA A 183 0.53 -31.11 11.72
N LEU A 184 -0.38 -30.15 11.52
CA LEU A 184 -0.91 -29.82 10.20
C LEU A 184 -0.09 -28.70 9.58
N SER A 185 0.51 -28.95 8.41
CA SER A 185 1.32 -28.00 7.64
C SER A 185 0.53 -27.58 6.40
N LEU A 186 0.13 -26.30 6.30
CA LEU A 186 -0.59 -25.78 5.14
C LEU A 186 0.39 -25.33 4.04
N GLU A 187 -0.02 -25.34 2.78
CA GLU A 187 0.62 -24.52 1.74
C GLU A 187 0.34 -23.02 2.00
N TRP A 188 0.97 -22.13 1.23
CA TRP A 188 0.70 -20.70 1.25
C TRP A 188 0.64 -20.19 -0.19
N PHE A 189 -0.30 -19.29 -0.51
CA PHE A 189 -0.45 -18.75 -1.85
C PHE A 189 0.86 -18.17 -2.39
N GLY A 190 1.19 -18.47 -3.65
CA GLY A 190 2.46 -18.06 -4.28
C GLY A 190 3.63 -19.02 -4.07
N PHE A 191 3.50 -20.06 -3.23
CA PHE A 191 4.59 -20.99 -2.89
C PHE A 191 4.20 -22.45 -3.06
N GLY A 192 5.22 -23.32 -3.25
CA GLY A 192 5.01 -24.77 -3.40
C GLY A 192 4.06 -25.09 -4.54
N GLU A 193 2.99 -25.83 -4.25
CA GLU A 193 1.98 -26.18 -5.25
C GLU A 193 1.09 -25.00 -5.68
N LEU A 194 1.07 -23.90 -4.93
CA LEU A 194 0.34 -22.67 -5.23
C LEU A 194 1.20 -21.61 -5.94
N ASN A 195 2.43 -21.94 -6.32
CA ASN A 195 3.31 -21.05 -7.06
C ASN A 195 2.80 -20.83 -8.50
N SER A 196 2.16 -19.69 -8.71
CA SER A 196 1.65 -19.20 -9.98
C SER A 196 1.84 -17.68 -10.02
N PRO A 197 2.16 -17.05 -11.16
CA PRO A 197 2.28 -15.60 -11.26
C PRO A 197 1.05 -14.84 -10.74
N GLU A 198 -0.15 -15.37 -10.97
CA GLU A 198 -1.41 -14.78 -10.49
C GLU A 198 -1.72 -15.03 -8.99
N ASN A 199 -0.80 -15.69 -8.26
CA ASN A 199 -0.82 -15.86 -6.81
C ASN A 199 0.29 -15.06 -6.10
N ASP A 200 1.05 -14.23 -6.83
CA ASP A 200 1.93 -13.20 -6.26
C ASP A 200 1.10 -12.25 -5.39
N HIS A 201 1.60 -11.88 -4.20
CA HIS A 201 0.79 -11.13 -3.21
C HIS A 201 0.49 -9.70 -3.63
N SER A 202 1.16 -9.15 -4.63
CA SER A 202 0.75 -7.89 -5.26
C SER A 202 -0.62 -7.98 -5.96
N PHE A 203 -1.13 -9.18 -6.27
CA PHE A 203 -2.49 -9.39 -6.77
C PHE A 203 -3.59 -9.27 -5.70
N VAL A 204 -3.23 -9.26 -4.41
CA VAL A 204 -4.17 -9.05 -3.31
C VAL A 204 -4.89 -7.70 -3.44
N GLY A 205 -4.24 -6.68 -4.00
CA GLY A 205 -4.87 -5.39 -4.32
C GLY A 205 -6.04 -5.46 -5.32
N HIS A 206 -6.10 -6.50 -6.16
CA HIS A 206 -7.24 -6.68 -7.07
C HIS A 206 -8.48 -7.20 -6.33
N LEU A 207 -8.31 -7.91 -5.21
CA LEU A 207 -9.43 -8.26 -4.32
C LEU A 207 -10.00 -7.00 -3.66
N ASP A 208 -9.12 -6.13 -3.15
CA ASP A 208 -9.50 -4.83 -2.58
C ASP A 208 -10.27 -4.00 -3.62
N LEU A 209 -9.73 -3.84 -4.84
CA LEU A 209 -10.38 -3.11 -5.94
C LEU A 209 -11.84 -3.57 -6.18
N VAL A 210 -12.08 -4.88 -6.25
CA VAL A 210 -13.43 -5.46 -6.47
C VAL A 210 -14.29 -5.53 -5.18
N GLY A 211 -13.81 -4.90 -4.11
CA GLY A 211 -14.52 -4.68 -2.86
C GLY A 211 -14.57 -5.90 -1.95
N ALA A 212 -13.54 -6.75 -1.93
CA ALA A 212 -13.36 -7.83 -0.97
C ALA A 212 -11.97 -7.72 -0.31
N ASN A 213 -11.91 -7.50 1.00
CA ASN A 213 -10.65 -7.22 1.69
C ASN A 213 -9.65 -8.37 1.50
N GLY A 214 -8.48 -8.09 0.93
CA GLY A 214 -7.51 -9.11 0.51
C GLY A 214 -7.03 -10.03 1.64
N LEU A 215 -6.96 -9.53 2.88
CA LEU A 215 -6.63 -10.31 4.07
C LEU A 215 -7.65 -11.43 4.35
N GLY A 216 -8.91 -11.25 3.95
CA GLY A 216 -9.94 -12.26 4.12
C GLY A 216 -9.60 -13.60 3.50
N LEU A 217 -8.89 -13.63 2.36
CA LEU A 217 -8.47 -14.88 1.71
C LEU A 217 -7.53 -15.69 2.60
N PHE A 218 -6.45 -15.06 3.08
CA PHE A 218 -5.47 -15.69 3.97
C PHE A 218 -6.09 -16.08 5.32
N TYR A 219 -6.98 -15.23 5.87
CA TYR A 219 -7.66 -15.54 7.12
C TYR A 219 -8.61 -16.73 6.99
N ILE A 220 -9.32 -16.85 5.86
CA ILE A 220 -10.13 -18.04 5.56
C ILE A 220 -9.23 -19.28 5.44
N GLU A 221 -8.11 -19.24 4.71
CA GLU A 221 -7.18 -20.39 4.60
C GLU A 221 -6.68 -20.84 5.99
N MET A 222 -6.15 -19.89 6.78
CA MET A 222 -5.73 -20.11 8.16
C MET A 222 -6.84 -20.76 9.01
N ARG A 223 -8.06 -20.21 8.94
CA ARG A 223 -9.23 -20.71 9.68
C ARG A 223 -9.63 -22.12 9.23
N ARG A 224 -9.52 -22.47 7.93
CA ARG A 224 -9.81 -23.84 7.44
C ARG A 224 -8.88 -24.89 8.04
N GLY A 225 -7.58 -24.58 8.16
CA GLY A 225 -6.62 -25.45 8.85
C GLY A 225 -6.93 -25.61 10.35
N LEU A 226 -7.32 -24.52 11.01
CA LEU A 226 -7.76 -24.56 12.41
C LEU A 226 -9.07 -25.33 12.59
N ASP A 227 -10.04 -25.15 11.70
CA ASP A 227 -11.33 -25.87 11.68
C ASP A 227 -11.10 -27.38 11.52
N TYR A 228 -10.17 -27.80 10.66
CA TYR A 228 -9.81 -29.21 10.48
C TYR A 228 -9.28 -29.82 11.79
N LEU A 229 -8.28 -29.20 12.42
CA LEU A 229 -7.72 -29.68 13.68
C LEU A 229 -8.75 -29.63 14.83
N TYR A 230 -9.53 -28.56 14.93
CA TYR A 230 -10.52 -28.39 15.99
C TYR A 230 -11.67 -29.42 15.90
N ASN A 231 -11.98 -29.91 14.70
CA ASN A 231 -13.04 -30.89 14.47
C ASN A 231 -12.55 -32.35 14.41
N ASP A 232 -11.24 -32.62 14.38
CA ASP A 232 -10.72 -33.97 14.48
C ASP A 232 -11.06 -34.60 15.85
N PRO A 233 -11.76 -35.77 15.88
CA PRO A 233 -12.18 -36.40 17.13
C PRO A 233 -11.03 -36.94 17.98
N ARG A 234 -9.78 -36.90 17.50
CA ARG A 234 -8.57 -37.23 18.27
C ARG A 234 -8.01 -36.01 19.02
N VAL A 235 -8.36 -34.78 18.61
CA VAL A 235 -7.78 -33.56 19.18
C VAL A 235 -8.42 -33.19 20.51
N ASP A 236 -7.57 -32.74 21.42
CA ASP A 236 -7.92 -32.00 22.62
C ASP A 236 -8.05 -30.51 22.26
N ARG A 237 -9.30 -30.02 22.21
CA ARG A 237 -9.62 -28.64 21.87
C ARG A 237 -9.04 -27.60 22.84
N SER A 238 -8.57 -28.00 24.02
CA SER A 238 -7.88 -27.13 24.95
C SER A 238 -6.37 -27.01 24.70
N ARG A 239 -5.80 -27.83 23.80
CA ARG A 239 -4.36 -27.93 23.52
C ARG A 239 -4.05 -27.78 22.03
N ILE A 240 -4.50 -26.67 21.43
CA ILE A 240 -4.20 -26.31 20.04
C ILE A 240 -3.24 -25.11 19.99
N ALA A 241 -2.13 -25.26 19.28
CA ALA A 241 -1.15 -24.20 19.04
C ALA A 241 -1.09 -23.78 17.56
N VAL A 242 -0.56 -22.58 17.30
CA VAL A 242 -0.24 -22.09 15.95
C VAL A 242 1.21 -21.58 15.92
N THR A 243 1.95 -21.85 14.85
CA THR A 243 3.34 -21.38 14.67
C THR A 243 3.76 -21.26 13.20
N GLY A 244 4.67 -20.33 12.92
CA GLY A 244 5.27 -20.11 11.60
C GLY A 244 6.36 -19.02 11.63
N LEU A 245 7.14 -18.94 10.54
CA LEU A 245 8.22 -17.96 10.31
C LEU A 245 7.79 -16.92 9.26
N SER A 246 8.24 -15.66 9.37
CA SER A 246 8.00 -14.59 8.38
C SER A 246 6.49 -14.34 8.21
N GLY A 247 5.96 -14.40 6.98
CA GLY A 247 4.50 -14.43 6.73
C GLY A 247 3.75 -15.52 7.54
N GLY A 248 4.41 -16.60 7.96
CA GLY A 248 3.87 -17.58 8.90
C GLY A 248 3.83 -17.10 10.36
N GLY A 249 4.77 -16.23 10.76
CA GLY A 249 4.76 -15.56 12.06
C GLY A 249 3.66 -14.50 12.13
N TRP A 250 3.49 -13.75 11.04
CA TRP A 250 2.34 -12.87 10.80
C TRP A 250 1.01 -13.63 10.91
N GLN A 251 0.81 -14.68 10.09
CA GLN A 251 -0.36 -15.57 10.15
C GLN A 251 -0.63 -16.08 11.56
N THR A 252 0.44 -16.48 12.28
CA THR A 252 0.33 -16.97 13.65
C THR A 252 -0.27 -15.91 14.58
N ILE A 253 0.20 -14.66 14.58
CA ILE A 253 -0.34 -13.66 15.50
C ILE A 253 -1.75 -13.20 15.12
N VAL A 254 -2.04 -13.07 13.82
CA VAL A 254 -3.36 -12.69 13.31
C VAL A 254 -4.41 -13.73 13.68
N LEU A 255 -4.19 -15.01 13.34
CA LEU A 255 -5.14 -16.07 13.69
C LEU A 255 -5.26 -16.25 15.21
N SER A 256 -4.16 -16.22 15.96
CA SER A 256 -4.17 -16.54 17.39
C SER A 256 -4.79 -15.48 18.28
N SER A 257 -4.80 -14.22 17.84
CA SER A 257 -5.45 -13.11 18.54
C SER A 257 -6.96 -13.09 18.25
N LEU A 258 -7.32 -13.29 16.98
CA LEU A 258 -8.70 -13.18 16.48
C LEU A 258 -9.53 -14.46 16.63
N ASP A 259 -8.94 -15.66 16.59
CA ASP A 259 -9.63 -16.90 16.92
C ASP A 259 -9.35 -17.32 18.39
N ALA A 260 -10.42 -17.42 19.19
CA ALA A 260 -10.34 -17.80 20.60
C ALA A 260 -9.95 -19.27 20.81
N ARG A 261 -10.12 -20.14 19.80
CA ARG A 261 -9.81 -21.59 19.87
C ARG A 261 -8.31 -21.89 19.93
N VAL A 262 -7.46 -20.91 19.55
CA VAL A 262 -6.01 -21.07 19.67
C VAL A 262 -5.57 -20.89 21.11
N PHE A 263 -5.18 -22.00 21.75
CA PHE A 263 -4.67 -22.01 23.12
C PHE A 263 -3.27 -21.40 23.20
N ALA A 264 -2.32 -21.80 22.33
CA ALA A 264 -0.94 -21.31 22.36
C ALA A 264 -0.49 -20.69 21.02
N ALA A 265 0.32 -19.63 21.06
CA ALA A 265 0.82 -18.95 19.86
C ALA A 265 2.34 -18.85 19.88
N ILE A 266 3.01 -19.23 18.79
CA ILE A 266 4.47 -19.14 18.65
C ILE A 266 4.84 -18.50 17.29
N PRO A 267 4.60 -17.18 17.13
CA PRO A 267 5.05 -16.47 15.93
C PRO A 267 6.58 -16.30 15.94
N VAL A 268 7.20 -16.48 14.78
CA VAL A 268 8.66 -16.33 14.60
C VAL A 268 8.94 -15.27 13.56
N ALA A 269 9.67 -14.21 13.95
CA ALA A 269 10.19 -13.13 13.09
C ALA A 269 9.24 -12.76 11.93
N GLY A 270 8.05 -12.25 12.26
CA GLY A 270 6.98 -12.06 11.27
C GLY A 270 6.10 -10.83 11.47
N PHE A 271 6.46 -9.91 12.37
CA PHE A 271 5.78 -8.62 12.54
C PHE A 271 6.56 -7.70 13.48
N CYS A 272 6.30 -6.39 13.41
CA CYS A 272 6.68 -5.38 14.40
C CYS A 272 5.46 -4.51 14.77
N SER A 273 5.58 -3.55 15.70
CA SER A 273 4.50 -2.57 15.91
C SER A 273 4.46 -1.54 14.77
N LEU A 274 3.31 -0.92 14.54
CA LEU A 274 3.17 0.10 13.50
C LEU A 274 4.07 1.32 13.74
N THR A 275 4.34 1.69 15.00
CA THR A 275 5.35 2.71 15.34
C THR A 275 6.72 2.30 14.81
N THR A 276 7.16 1.05 15.06
CA THR A 276 8.43 0.54 14.54
C THR A 276 8.43 0.52 13.02
N ALA A 277 7.35 0.09 12.35
CA ALA A 277 7.24 0.13 10.89
C ALA A 277 7.33 1.55 10.29
N ILE A 278 6.82 2.57 10.99
CA ILE A 278 6.85 3.97 10.51
C ILE A 278 8.21 4.65 10.80
N GLU A 279 8.85 4.31 11.92
CA GLU A 279 10.19 4.80 12.27
C GLU A 279 11.27 4.11 11.45
N HIS A 280 11.10 2.80 11.20
CA HIS A 280 11.94 1.91 10.40
C HIS A 280 11.13 1.25 9.26
N PRO A 281 10.90 1.96 8.14
CA PRO A 281 10.13 1.43 7.00
C PRO A 281 10.68 0.14 6.39
N GLU A 282 11.96 -0.17 6.61
CA GLU A 282 12.57 -1.48 6.31
C GLU A 282 11.90 -2.66 7.02
N TYR A 283 11.15 -2.42 8.11
CA TYR A 283 10.43 -3.42 8.89
C TYR A 283 8.90 -3.34 8.74
N ALA A 284 8.39 -2.53 7.80
CA ALA A 284 6.97 -2.39 7.54
C ALA A 284 6.32 -3.64 6.90
N GLY A 285 7.13 -4.49 6.27
CA GLY A 285 6.69 -5.53 5.35
C GLY A 285 6.37 -4.97 3.96
N ASP A 286 6.62 -5.78 2.93
CA ASP A 286 6.34 -5.51 1.52
C ASP A 286 5.04 -6.16 1.02
N ASP A 287 4.52 -7.13 1.77
CA ASP A 287 3.28 -7.84 1.45
C ASP A 287 2.00 -7.03 1.80
N ALA A 288 1.06 -7.00 0.85
CA ALA A 288 -0.17 -6.23 0.99
C ALA A 288 -1.08 -6.73 2.13
N GLU A 289 -1.10 -8.03 2.44
CA GLU A 289 -1.94 -8.57 3.52
C GLU A 289 -1.43 -8.24 4.92
N GLN A 290 -0.13 -7.94 5.08
CA GLN A 290 0.43 -7.47 6.35
C GLN A 290 0.02 -6.02 6.68
N ASN A 291 -0.41 -5.27 5.67
CA ASN A 291 -0.83 -3.86 5.76
C ASN A 291 -2.21 -3.65 5.10
N ALA A 292 -3.07 -4.66 5.19
CA ALA A 292 -4.37 -4.70 4.53
C ALA A 292 -5.28 -3.51 4.90
N SER A 293 -6.08 -3.06 3.94
CA SER A 293 -6.97 -1.91 4.07
C SER A 293 -7.80 -1.92 5.36
N ASP A 294 -7.75 -0.81 6.10
CA ASP A 294 -8.43 -0.53 7.38
C ASP A 294 -8.05 -1.43 8.59
N PHE A 295 -7.12 -2.40 8.42
CA PHE A 295 -6.76 -3.37 9.47
C PHE A 295 -6.02 -2.75 10.66
N ARG A 296 -5.18 -1.72 10.42
CA ARG A 296 -4.45 -1.02 11.50
C ARG A 296 -5.21 0.19 12.09
N GLN A 297 -6.44 0.44 11.64
CA GLN A 297 -7.24 1.61 12.03
C GLN A 297 -7.94 1.40 13.40
N GLY A 298 -7.16 1.35 14.48
CA GLY A 298 -7.67 1.16 15.85
C GLY A 298 -7.08 -0.04 16.59
N THR A 299 -6.39 -0.92 15.85
CA THR A 299 -5.67 -2.10 16.32
C THR A 299 -4.29 -2.12 15.65
N ASP A 300 -3.26 -2.62 16.32
CA ASP A 300 -1.95 -2.88 15.72
C ASP A 300 -1.45 -4.25 16.20
N TYR A 301 -0.36 -4.78 15.63
CA TYR A 301 0.19 -6.06 16.06
C TYR A 301 0.56 -6.07 17.55
N ALA A 302 0.95 -4.94 18.13
CA ALA A 302 1.10 -4.81 19.59
C ALA A 302 -0.20 -5.17 20.34
N GLN A 303 -1.35 -4.62 19.93
CA GLN A 303 -2.67 -4.95 20.45
C GLN A 303 -3.02 -6.43 20.19
N LEU A 304 -2.66 -7.01 19.04
CA LEU A 304 -2.90 -8.44 18.79
C LEU A 304 -2.12 -9.35 19.76
N VAL A 305 -0.87 -8.99 20.12
CA VAL A 305 -0.14 -9.70 21.19
C VAL A 305 -0.79 -9.45 22.56
N ALA A 306 -1.27 -8.24 22.86
CA ALA A 306 -2.01 -7.99 24.10
C ALA A 306 -3.32 -8.82 24.18
N MET A 307 -4.04 -9.00 23.06
CA MET A 307 -5.26 -9.81 22.94
C MET A 307 -5.01 -11.32 23.10
N ARG A 308 -3.75 -11.74 23.20
CA ARG A 308 -3.41 -13.09 23.65
C ARG A 308 -3.58 -13.24 25.17
N ALA A 309 -3.34 -12.21 25.98
CA ALA A 309 -3.41 -12.31 27.44
C ALA A 309 -4.76 -12.91 27.90
N PRO A 310 -4.78 -13.92 28.80
CA PRO A 310 -3.65 -14.57 29.48
C PRO A 310 -3.07 -15.82 28.78
N ARG A 311 -3.51 -16.13 27.55
CA ARG A 311 -3.19 -17.37 26.83
C ARG A 311 -1.69 -17.48 26.48
N PRO A 312 -1.05 -18.66 26.63
CA PRO A 312 0.37 -18.85 26.36
C PRO A 312 0.81 -18.32 24.98
N THR A 313 1.88 -17.54 24.97
CA THR A 313 2.45 -16.91 23.77
C THR A 313 3.97 -16.83 23.91
N LEU A 314 4.70 -17.43 22.96
CA LEU A 314 6.16 -17.32 22.85
C LEU A 314 6.51 -16.53 21.60
N LEU A 315 7.07 -15.34 21.77
CA LEU A 315 7.61 -14.55 20.68
C LEU A 315 9.04 -14.97 20.40
N ILE A 316 9.36 -15.31 19.16
CA ILE A 316 10.70 -15.71 18.74
C ILE A 316 11.21 -14.73 17.68
N TYR A 317 12.38 -14.14 17.89
CA TYR A 317 13.02 -13.25 16.92
C TYR A 317 14.51 -13.53 16.82
N ASN A 318 15.12 -13.17 15.69
CA ASN A 318 16.54 -13.38 15.41
C ASN A 318 17.33 -12.07 15.64
N ALA A 319 18.49 -12.14 16.29
CA ALA A 319 19.25 -10.96 16.72
C ALA A 319 19.80 -10.13 15.55
N GLU A 320 20.27 -10.83 14.52
CA GLU A 320 20.86 -10.32 13.29
C GLU A 320 19.95 -10.65 12.09
N ASP A 321 18.62 -10.60 12.28
CA ASP A 321 17.63 -10.84 11.22
C ASP A 321 17.93 -9.94 10.01
N ASP A 322 18.34 -10.57 8.91
CA ASP A 322 18.84 -9.98 7.68
C ASP A 322 17.75 -9.83 6.59
N CYS A 323 16.50 -10.12 6.98
CA CYS A 323 15.29 -9.83 6.23
C CYS A 323 14.64 -8.57 6.81
N CYS A 324 13.98 -8.72 7.96
CA CYS A 324 12.73 -7.98 8.16
C CYS A 324 12.38 -7.65 9.63
N PHE A 325 12.90 -8.38 10.63
CA PHE A 325 12.49 -8.17 12.02
C PHE A 325 13.60 -8.43 13.05
N ARG A 326 14.58 -7.52 13.13
CA ARG A 326 15.67 -7.64 14.11
C ARG A 326 15.14 -7.58 15.54
N ALA A 327 15.47 -8.60 16.33
CA ALA A 327 15.02 -8.78 17.71
C ALA A 327 15.21 -7.51 18.56
N GLY A 328 16.40 -6.90 18.52
CA GLY A 328 16.72 -5.72 19.31
C GLY A 328 15.88 -4.47 19.02
N VAL A 329 15.29 -4.35 17.82
CA VAL A 329 14.47 -3.19 17.44
C VAL A 329 13.00 -3.41 17.82
N VAL A 330 12.43 -4.56 17.48
CA VAL A 330 10.99 -4.80 17.62
C VAL A 330 10.54 -5.07 19.06
N LYS A 331 11.46 -5.54 19.93
CA LYS A 331 11.18 -6.08 21.28
C LYS A 331 10.46 -5.12 22.23
N GLN A 332 10.61 -3.81 22.06
CA GLN A 332 9.89 -2.84 22.89
C GLN A 332 8.37 -2.94 22.65
N GLY A 333 7.94 -2.65 21.42
CA GLY A 333 6.53 -2.54 21.05
C GLY A 333 5.75 -3.87 21.05
N VAL A 334 6.42 -5.01 20.87
CA VAL A 334 5.74 -6.32 20.80
C VAL A 334 5.90 -7.20 22.04
N TYR A 335 6.84 -6.89 22.95
CA TYR A 335 7.07 -7.70 24.16
C TYR A 335 7.01 -6.86 25.44
N PHE A 336 7.91 -5.88 25.63
CA PHE A 336 7.98 -5.13 26.89
C PHE A 336 6.69 -4.36 27.19
N ASP A 337 6.14 -3.66 26.18
CA ASP A 337 4.88 -2.90 26.33
C ASP A 337 3.65 -3.80 26.56
N ILE A 338 3.78 -5.10 26.29
CA ILE A 338 2.70 -6.10 26.41
C ILE A 338 2.69 -6.82 27.76
N GLN A 339 3.83 -6.90 28.47
CA GLN A 339 3.91 -7.56 29.79
C GLN A 339 2.85 -7.08 30.80
N PRO A 340 2.49 -5.78 30.88
CA PRO A 340 1.43 -5.29 31.78
C PRO A 340 0.06 -5.92 31.52
N PHE A 341 -0.29 -6.27 30.27
CA PHE A 341 -1.58 -6.89 29.94
C PHE A 341 -1.68 -8.32 30.48
N PHE A 342 -0.59 -9.10 30.43
CA PHE A 342 -0.54 -10.42 31.05
C PHE A 342 -0.55 -10.35 32.59
N LYS A 343 0.01 -9.28 33.16
CA LYS A 343 -0.01 -9.00 34.59
C LYS A 343 -1.41 -8.70 35.15
N LEU A 344 -2.33 -8.14 34.35
CA LEU A 344 -3.73 -7.96 34.77
C LEU A 344 -4.40 -9.27 35.22
N PHE A 345 -3.95 -10.41 34.68
CA PHE A 345 -4.46 -11.75 34.98
C PHE A 345 -3.57 -12.54 35.96
N SER A 346 -2.46 -11.96 36.44
CA SER A 346 -1.38 -12.66 37.16
C SER A 346 -0.81 -13.85 36.37
N GLN A 347 -0.62 -13.67 35.05
CA GLN A 347 -0.12 -14.68 34.11
C GLN A 347 1.09 -14.20 33.30
N GLU A 348 1.96 -13.38 33.90
CA GLU A 348 3.16 -12.82 33.26
C GLU A 348 4.04 -13.90 32.59
N LYS A 349 4.17 -15.07 33.23
CA LYS A 349 4.91 -16.25 32.75
C LYS A 349 4.38 -16.87 31.43
N ASN A 350 3.18 -16.47 31.00
CA ASN A 350 2.55 -16.96 29.78
C ASN A 350 2.95 -16.14 28.55
N LEU A 351 3.50 -14.93 28.72
CA LEU A 351 4.21 -14.22 27.65
C LEU A 351 5.71 -14.50 27.79
N ARG A 352 6.34 -15.02 26.73
CA ARG A 352 7.76 -15.37 26.73
C ARG A 352 8.45 -14.81 25.48
N TRP A 353 9.76 -14.58 25.60
CA TRP A 353 10.64 -14.13 24.52
C TRP A 353 11.76 -15.13 24.33
N HIS A 354 12.07 -15.48 23.07
CA HIS A 354 13.29 -16.16 22.67
C HIS A 354 14.04 -15.30 21.66
N GLU A 355 15.36 -15.23 21.81
CA GLU A 355 16.24 -14.45 20.95
C GLU A 355 17.31 -15.36 20.36
N ASN A 356 17.26 -15.58 19.05
CA ASN A 356 18.21 -16.45 18.36
C ASN A 356 19.49 -15.70 18.02
N TYR A 357 20.62 -16.29 18.41
CA TYR A 357 21.97 -15.85 18.03
C TYR A 357 22.71 -16.88 17.16
N GLN A 358 22.10 -18.03 16.85
CA GLN A 358 22.71 -19.11 16.08
C GLN A 358 21.72 -19.72 15.07
N PRO A 359 21.79 -19.38 13.77
CA PRO A 359 22.74 -18.45 13.15
C PRO A 359 22.49 -16.96 13.47
N GLY A 360 21.34 -16.61 14.04
CA GLY A 360 20.97 -15.23 14.35
C GLY A 360 20.40 -14.43 13.17
N THR A 361 20.52 -14.94 11.95
CA THR A 361 19.90 -14.43 10.72
C THR A 361 18.43 -14.85 10.58
N HIS A 362 17.73 -14.46 9.52
CA HIS A 362 16.30 -14.74 9.35
C HIS A 362 15.99 -16.25 9.20
N ASN A 363 15.55 -16.91 10.29
CA ASN A 363 15.47 -18.37 10.30
C ASN A 363 14.44 -19.00 11.27
N TYR A 364 14.09 -20.26 11.01
CA TYR A 364 13.45 -21.18 11.97
C TYR A 364 14.25 -22.51 12.04
N GLN A 365 15.56 -22.36 12.25
CA GLN A 365 16.52 -23.45 12.41
C GLN A 365 16.48 -24.02 13.84
N ARG A 366 17.46 -24.89 14.16
CA ARG A 366 17.44 -25.79 15.32
C ARG A 366 17.17 -25.07 16.65
N ASP A 367 17.90 -24.01 16.97
CA ASP A 367 17.73 -23.27 18.24
C ASP A 367 16.29 -22.74 18.42
N ASN A 368 15.74 -22.07 17.40
CA ASN A 368 14.34 -21.64 17.39
C ASN A 368 13.36 -22.82 17.51
N ARG A 369 13.65 -23.96 16.87
CA ARG A 369 12.81 -25.16 16.97
C ARG A 369 12.87 -25.83 18.34
N GLU A 370 14.04 -25.89 18.98
CA GLU A 370 14.19 -26.43 20.34
C GLU A 370 13.51 -25.53 21.39
N ALA A 371 13.56 -24.19 21.20
CA ALA A 371 12.77 -23.24 21.99
C ALA A 371 11.24 -23.47 21.84
N LEU A 372 10.76 -23.69 20.61
CA LEU A 372 9.38 -24.10 20.32
C LEU A 372 9.04 -25.43 21.03
N TYR A 373 9.85 -26.48 20.88
CA TYR A 373 9.58 -27.79 21.46
C TYR A 373 9.51 -27.72 22.99
N GLY A 374 10.46 -27.03 23.64
CA GLY A 374 10.46 -26.81 25.08
C GLY A 374 9.21 -26.04 25.56
N PHE A 375 8.76 -25.05 24.80
CA PHE A 375 7.53 -24.31 25.10
C PHE A 375 6.28 -25.19 24.94
N LEU A 376 6.13 -25.90 23.82
CA LEU A 376 5.01 -26.81 23.58
C LEU A 376 4.94 -27.91 24.65
N ASN A 377 6.08 -28.53 25.00
CA ASN A 377 6.15 -29.52 26.07
C ASN A 377 5.67 -28.93 27.41
N SER A 378 6.10 -27.71 27.74
CA SER A 378 5.70 -26.98 28.94
C SER A 378 4.19 -26.66 28.99
N VAL A 379 3.58 -26.21 27.90
CA VAL A 379 2.17 -25.75 27.90
C VAL A 379 1.16 -26.87 27.65
N PHE A 380 1.59 -27.99 27.03
CA PHE A 380 0.74 -29.17 26.80
C PHE A 380 0.96 -30.30 27.82
N GLY A 381 1.92 -30.15 28.74
CA GLY A 381 2.23 -31.14 29.79
C GLY A 381 2.92 -32.40 29.26
N LEU A 382 3.76 -32.27 28.22
CA LEU A 382 4.43 -33.42 27.59
C LEU A 382 5.77 -33.71 28.29
N ASN A 383 5.97 -34.97 28.68
CA ASN A 383 7.24 -35.45 29.22
C ASN A 383 8.20 -35.81 28.07
N ALA A 384 8.78 -34.80 27.42
CA ALA A 384 9.69 -34.96 26.30
C ALA A 384 10.86 -33.96 26.34
N SER A 385 11.96 -34.30 25.66
CA SER A 385 13.11 -33.42 25.52
C SER A 385 12.79 -32.17 24.69
N PRO A 386 13.32 -30.99 25.04
CA PRO A 386 13.30 -29.82 24.16
C PRO A 386 14.27 -29.95 22.99
N ALA A 387 15.32 -30.77 23.10
CA ALA A 387 16.30 -30.96 22.02
C ALA A 387 15.69 -31.71 20.82
N GLU A 388 16.09 -31.35 19.61
CA GLU A 388 15.65 -31.99 18.36
C GLU A 388 16.16 -33.43 18.24
N ASP A 389 15.31 -34.32 17.71
CA ASP A 389 15.61 -35.75 17.60
C ASP A 389 16.77 -35.96 16.61
N GLY A 390 17.82 -36.68 17.03
CA GLY A 390 19.10 -36.76 16.30
C GLY A 390 19.07 -37.46 14.93
N ASP A 391 17.98 -38.14 14.58
CA ASP A 391 17.78 -38.78 13.27
C ASP A 391 16.81 -37.99 12.35
N THR A 392 16.30 -36.83 12.77
CA THR A 392 15.33 -36.01 12.00
C THR A 392 15.83 -35.70 10.59
N ASP A 393 17.13 -35.44 10.43
CA ASP A 393 17.76 -35.12 9.14
C ASP A 393 17.54 -36.22 8.09
N GLY A 394 17.49 -37.49 8.52
CA GLY A 394 17.25 -38.64 7.65
C GLY A 394 15.76 -38.92 7.34
N GLU A 395 14.83 -38.14 7.90
CA GLU A 395 13.39 -38.27 7.65
C GLU A 395 12.85 -37.20 6.67
N VAL A 396 13.66 -36.20 6.33
CA VAL A 396 13.30 -35.14 5.36
C VAL A 396 13.06 -35.75 3.98
N ARG A 397 11.92 -35.42 3.38
CA ARG A 397 11.50 -35.93 2.05
C ARG A 397 11.74 -34.89 0.95
N SER A 398 11.78 -35.35 -0.29
CA SER A 398 11.88 -34.45 -1.45
C SER A 398 10.57 -33.65 -1.65
N TYR A 399 10.62 -32.63 -2.52
CA TYR A 399 9.40 -31.92 -2.93
C TYR A 399 8.38 -32.88 -3.58
N ASP A 400 8.83 -33.70 -4.53
CA ASP A 400 8.00 -34.64 -5.29
C ASP A 400 7.33 -35.68 -4.39
N ASP A 401 8.05 -36.19 -3.38
CA ASP A 401 7.49 -37.07 -2.36
C ASP A 401 6.29 -36.44 -1.64
N LEU A 402 6.24 -35.10 -1.53
CA LEU A 402 5.27 -34.35 -0.73
C LEU A 402 4.16 -33.68 -1.55
N VAL A 403 4.21 -33.70 -2.88
CA VAL A 403 3.16 -33.17 -3.76
C VAL A 403 1.81 -33.85 -3.50
N VAL A 404 0.75 -33.05 -3.34
CA VAL A 404 -0.63 -33.47 -3.09
C VAL A 404 -1.43 -33.52 -4.41
N GLY A 405 -1.22 -32.55 -5.30
CA GLY A 405 -1.94 -32.32 -6.54
C GLY A 405 -3.18 -31.43 -6.34
N LEU A 406 -3.25 -30.35 -7.11
CA LEU A 406 -4.39 -29.42 -7.16
C LEU A 406 -5.26 -29.66 -8.42
N PRO A 407 -6.51 -29.17 -8.47
CA PRO A 407 -7.33 -29.17 -9.69
C PRO A 407 -6.65 -28.41 -10.84
N LYS A 408 -6.96 -28.77 -12.09
CA LYS A 408 -6.37 -28.10 -13.27
C LYS A 408 -6.88 -26.69 -13.50
N ASP A 409 -8.10 -26.44 -13.05
CA ASP A 409 -8.88 -25.20 -13.12
C ASP A 409 -8.90 -24.48 -11.77
N ASN A 410 -7.91 -24.74 -10.91
CA ASN A 410 -7.81 -24.10 -9.60
C ASN A 410 -7.69 -22.58 -9.73
N LEU A 411 -8.56 -21.84 -9.03
CA LEU A 411 -8.51 -20.38 -9.07
C LEU A 411 -7.21 -19.84 -8.43
N THR A 412 -6.77 -18.71 -8.98
CA THR A 412 -5.66 -17.89 -8.49
C THR A 412 -6.20 -16.69 -7.71
N ILE A 413 -5.35 -15.90 -7.03
CA ILE A 413 -5.78 -14.65 -6.37
C ILE A 413 -6.45 -13.72 -7.39
N LEU A 414 -5.81 -13.51 -8.54
CA LEU A 414 -6.37 -12.70 -9.62
C LEU A 414 -7.61 -13.35 -10.27
N GLY A 415 -7.62 -14.67 -10.47
CA GLY A 415 -8.79 -15.40 -10.98
C GLY A 415 -10.00 -15.30 -10.05
N LEU A 416 -9.77 -15.26 -8.73
CA LEU A 416 -10.81 -15.01 -7.73
C LEU A 416 -11.31 -13.55 -7.78
N ALA A 417 -10.42 -12.57 -7.93
CA ALA A 417 -10.79 -11.17 -8.12
C ALA A 417 -11.65 -10.98 -9.38
N ARG A 418 -11.26 -11.54 -10.54
CA ARG A 418 -12.06 -11.56 -11.78
C ARG A 418 -13.44 -12.20 -11.61
N ARG A 419 -13.57 -13.19 -10.72
CA ARG A 419 -14.86 -13.83 -10.40
C ARG A 419 -15.73 -12.95 -9.51
N LEU A 420 -15.15 -12.35 -8.47
CA LEU A 420 -15.85 -11.46 -7.55
C LEU A 420 -16.28 -10.16 -8.24
N ALA A 421 -15.48 -9.62 -9.16
CA ALA A 421 -15.85 -8.50 -10.02
C ALA A 421 -17.23 -8.70 -10.67
N LYS A 422 -17.46 -9.88 -11.25
CA LYS A 422 -18.69 -10.24 -11.97
C LYS A 422 -19.92 -10.39 -11.07
N SER A 423 -19.74 -10.55 -9.75
CA SER A 423 -20.83 -10.60 -8.77
C SER A 423 -21.00 -9.31 -7.96
N ASN A 424 -19.93 -8.55 -7.78
CA ASN A 424 -19.88 -7.40 -6.87
C ASN A 424 -20.08 -6.06 -7.60
N TYR A 425 -19.73 -5.98 -8.89
CA TYR A 425 -19.89 -4.76 -9.68
C TYR A 425 -21.36 -4.35 -9.77
N LYS A 426 -21.70 -3.20 -9.17
CA LYS A 426 -23.01 -2.59 -9.31
C LYS A 426 -22.99 -1.63 -10.49
N ALA A 427 -23.48 -2.11 -11.63
CA ALA A 427 -23.67 -1.28 -12.82
C ALA A 427 -24.39 0.04 -12.47
N ALA A 428 -23.96 1.12 -13.13
CA ALA A 428 -24.32 2.48 -12.79
C ALA A 428 -25.85 2.71 -12.70
N ASP A 429 -26.39 2.73 -11.47
CA ASP A 429 -27.79 3.11 -11.24
C ASP A 429 -27.99 4.59 -11.58
N GLY A 430 -28.76 4.87 -12.62
CA GLY A 430 -29.12 6.23 -13.05
C GLY A 430 -30.16 6.91 -12.15
N ALA A 431 -30.83 6.19 -11.24
CA ALA A 431 -31.80 6.76 -10.31
C ALA A 431 -31.14 7.37 -9.05
N SER A 432 -29.97 6.88 -8.65
CA SER A 432 -29.23 7.36 -7.48
C SER A 432 -28.70 8.79 -7.67
N PRO A 433 -29.11 9.77 -6.84
CA PRO A 433 -28.67 11.16 -6.97
C PRO A 433 -27.15 11.33 -6.87
N ALA A 434 -26.58 12.19 -7.73
CA ALA A 434 -25.13 12.43 -7.80
C ALA A 434 -24.50 12.82 -6.45
N ILE A 435 -25.23 13.54 -5.58
CA ILE A 435 -24.78 13.87 -4.22
C ILE A 435 -24.46 12.59 -3.42
N LYS A 436 -25.37 11.61 -3.39
CA LYS A 436 -25.15 10.34 -2.67
C LYS A 436 -24.00 9.53 -3.25
N LYS A 437 -23.80 9.58 -4.57
CA LYS A 437 -22.66 8.94 -5.21
C LYS A 437 -21.34 9.62 -4.84
N ARG A 438 -21.30 10.96 -4.68
CA ARG A 438 -20.11 11.68 -4.17
C ARG A 438 -19.85 11.41 -2.70
N GLU A 439 -20.88 11.34 -1.85
CA GLU A 439 -20.78 10.92 -0.45
C GLU A 439 -20.17 9.50 -0.33
N LEU A 440 -20.64 8.57 -1.16
CA LEU A 440 -20.08 7.22 -1.24
C LEU A 440 -18.64 7.22 -1.77
N LEU A 441 -18.33 7.97 -2.83
CA LEU A 441 -16.98 8.07 -3.39
C LEU A 441 -15.99 8.64 -2.37
N SER A 442 -16.39 9.69 -1.63
CA SER A 442 -15.60 10.27 -0.55
C SER A 442 -15.36 9.26 0.58
N THR A 443 -16.35 8.42 0.90
CA THR A 443 -16.22 7.36 1.91
C THR A 443 -15.26 6.25 1.46
N VAL A 444 -15.38 5.79 0.21
CA VAL A 444 -14.56 4.72 -0.41
C VAL A 444 -13.11 5.16 -0.54
N THR A 445 -12.88 6.35 -1.11
CA THR A 445 -11.53 6.92 -1.29
C THR A 445 -10.96 7.56 -0.04
N ARG A 446 -11.70 7.58 1.09
CA ARG A 446 -11.31 8.26 2.34
C ARG A 446 -10.96 9.75 2.15
N TYR A 447 -11.54 10.40 1.14
CA TYR A 447 -11.28 11.79 0.78
C TYR A 447 -11.64 12.75 1.93
N GLN A 448 -10.65 13.53 2.37
CA GLN A 448 -10.80 14.63 3.31
C GLN A 448 -10.27 15.91 2.63
N PRO A 449 -11.10 16.94 2.40
CA PRO A 449 -10.65 18.20 1.81
C PRO A 449 -9.51 18.83 2.61
N VAL A 450 -8.46 19.26 1.91
CA VAL A 450 -7.37 20.07 2.48
C VAL A 450 -7.36 21.45 1.83
N LYS A 451 -6.56 22.36 2.38
CA LYS A 451 -6.28 23.67 1.79
C LYS A 451 -4.78 23.87 1.69
N VAL A 452 -4.36 24.62 0.66
CA VAL A 452 -2.99 25.14 0.57
C VAL A 452 -2.85 26.21 1.66
N GLU A 453 -2.12 25.88 2.73
CA GLU A 453 -1.82 26.83 3.81
C GLU A 453 -0.65 27.74 3.40
N HIS A 454 0.37 27.14 2.79
CA HIS A 454 1.52 27.84 2.25
C HIS A 454 1.84 27.37 0.83
N ALA A 455 1.96 28.31 -0.11
CA ALA A 455 2.53 28.07 -1.43
C ALA A 455 3.90 28.76 -1.47
N THR A 456 4.92 28.04 -1.04
CA THR A 456 6.29 28.58 -0.91
C THR A 456 6.96 28.61 -2.27
N VAL A 457 7.29 29.81 -2.78
CA VAL A 457 8.12 29.96 -3.98
C VAL A 457 9.54 29.48 -3.65
N ILE A 458 9.96 28.38 -4.26
CA ILE A 458 11.30 27.80 -4.15
C ILE A 458 12.26 28.47 -5.15
N ASP A 459 11.75 28.79 -6.34
CA ASP A 459 12.54 29.32 -7.44
C ASP A 459 11.64 30.11 -8.41
N SER A 460 12.22 31.03 -9.18
CA SER A 460 11.49 31.77 -10.22
C SER A 460 12.39 32.19 -11.39
N LEU A 461 11.80 32.31 -12.58
CA LEU A 461 12.47 32.80 -13.77
C LEU A 461 11.53 33.72 -14.55
N ALA A 462 12.01 34.88 -14.98
CA ALA A 462 11.38 35.68 -16.03
C ALA A 462 12.41 35.90 -17.14
N ALA A 463 12.33 35.12 -18.23
CA ALA A 463 13.32 35.14 -19.29
C ALA A 463 12.72 34.74 -20.65
N LYS A 464 13.22 35.36 -21.73
CA LYS A 464 12.85 35.05 -23.13
C LYS A 464 11.32 35.02 -23.39
N GLY A 465 10.55 35.82 -22.65
CA GLY A 465 9.10 35.91 -22.79
C GLY A 465 8.28 34.86 -22.04
N VAL A 466 8.93 34.01 -21.25
CA VAL A 466 8.28 33.07 -20.32
C VAL A 466 8.55 33.52 -18.89
N GLU A 467 7.54 33.39 -18.04
CA GLU A 467 7.64 33.51 -16.59
C GLU A 467 7.30 32.16 -15.96
N SER A 468 8.07 31.75 -14.95
CA SER A 468 7.83 30.52 -14.19
C SER A 468 8.08 30.69 -12.70
N TYR A 469 7.27 30.02 -11.87
CA TYR A 469 7.43 29.93 -10.43
C TYR A 469 7.37 28.47 -10.00
N ALA A 470 8.39 28.01 -9.29
CA ALA A 470 8.41 26.69 -8.69
C ALA A 470 7.92 26.78 -7.24
N TYR A 471 6.97 25.92 -6.87
CA TYR A 471 6.30 25.92 -5.58
C TYR A 471 6.47 24.60 -4.84
N ARG A 472 6.58 24.70 -3.51
CA ARG A 472 6.09 23.66 -2.59
C ARG A 472 4.76 24.12 -2.01
N PHE A 473 3.75 23.27 -2.11
CA PHE A 473 2.42 23.47 -1.52
C PHE A 473 2.34 22.67 -0.23
N ASP A 474 2.26 23.34 0.90
CA ASP A 474 2.07 22.72 2.22
C ASP A 474 0.57 22.77 2.59
N PHE A 475 0.03 21.64 3.04
CA PHE A 475 -1.40 21.47 3.34
C PHE A 475 -1.66 21.30 4.84
N GLY A 476 -2.86 21.66 5.29
CA GLY A 476 -3.27 21.59 6.70
C GLY A 476 -3.36 20.18 7.33
N ASN A 477 -3.03 19.12 6.58
CA ASN A 477 -2.81 17.77 7.11
C ASN A 477 -1.33 17.45 7.38
N GLY A 478 -0.41 18.38 7.13
CA GLY A 478 1.04 18.21 7.32
C GLY A 478 1.79 17.59 6.13
N LEU A 479 1.10 17.21 5.06
CA LEU A 479 1.69 16.72 3.83
C LEU A 479 1.96 17.88 2.84
N SER A 480 2.72 17.60 1.78
CA SER A 480 2.99 18.56 0.71
C SER A 480 2.83 17.98 -0.70
N ALA A 481 2.81 18.88 -1.67
CA ALA A 481 2.91 18.63 -3.11
C ALA A 481 3.87 19.65 -3.73
N THR A 482 4.31 19.41 -4.96
CA THR A 482 5.25 20.31 -5.66
C THR A 482 4.80 20.57 -7.09
N GLY A 483 5.11 21.75 -7.62
CA GLY A 483 4.75 22.08 -8.99
C GLY A 483 5.42 23.33 -9.52
N VAL A 484 5.46 23.47 -10.84
CA VAL A 484 6.02 24.64 -11.53
C VAL A 484 4.93 25.28 -12.38
N LEU A 485 4.54 26.51 -12.02
CA LEU A 485 3.62 27.35 -12.77
C LEU A 485 4.37 28.08 -13.88
N PHE A 486 3.82 28.09 -15.09
CA PHE A 486 4.33 28.80 -16.26
C PHE A 486 3.26 29.72 -16.84
N ARG A 487 3.69 30.83 -17.44
CA ARG A 487 2.90 31.64 -18.37
C ARG A 487 3.81 32.38 -19.35
N SER A 488 3.25 32.89 -20.44
CA SER A 488 3.95 33.92 -21.23
C SER A 488 3.92 35.25 -20.46
N LEU A 489 4.94 36.11 -20.65
CA LEU A 489 4.91 37.49 -20.16
C LEU A 489 3.76 38.32 -20.80
N ALA A 490 3.18 37.84 -21.91
CA ALA A 490 2.00 38.43 -22.53
C ALA A 490 0.66 37.83 -22.01
N THR A 491 0.71 36.80 -21.15
CA THR A 491 -0.50 36.16 -20.59
C THR A 491 -1.12 37.08 -19.52
N ALA A 492 -2.36 37.49 -19.76
CA ALA A 492 -3.15 38.26 -18.80
C ALA A 492 -3.28 37.51 -17.44
N ASP A 493 -3.31 38.25 -16.34
CA ASP A 493 -3.35 37.68 -14.99
C ASP A 493 -4.61 36.82 -14.74
N ASP A 494 -5.71 37.14 -15.41
CA ASP A 494 -6.98 36.42 -15.32
C ASP A 494 -7.11 35.26 -16.33
N ALA A 495 -6.09 34.99 -17.14
CA ALA A 495 -6.13 33.95 -18.17
C ALA A 495 -6.47 32.55 -17.61
N SER A 496 -7.17 31.74 -18.42
CA SER A 496 -7.57 30.38 -18.05
C SER A 496 -6.38 29.54 -17.60
N ALA A 497 -6.55 28.80 -16.51
CA ALA A 497 -5.53 27.95 -15.95
C ALA A 497 -5.69 26.47 -16.36
N ALA A 498 -4.56 25.76 -16.40
CA ALA A 498 -4.51 24.30 -16.56
C ALA A 498 -3.53 23.70 -15.55
N ILE A 499 -3.85 22.53 -15.02
CA ILE A 499 -2.94 21.67 -14.23
C ILE A 499 -2.60 20.45 -15.08
N LEU A 500 -1.32 20.13 -15.14
CA LEU A 500 -0.77 18.98 -15.87
C LEU A 500 -0.17 18.01 -14.86
N MET A 501 -0.62 16.77 -14.89
CA MET A 501 -0.02 15.66 -14.14
C MET A 501 0.40 14.58 -15.13
N SER A 502 1.47 13.87 -14.81
CA SER A 502 1.89 12.70 -15.57
C SER A 502 2.37 11.66 -14.58
N ASP A 503 2.12 10.39 -14.87
CA ASP A 503 2.66 9.30 -14.08
C ASP A 503 4.18 9.45 -14.01
N GLU A 504 4.87 9.54 -15.17
CA GLU A 504 6.31 9.87 -15.35
C GLU A 504 6.83 11.19 -14.72
N GLY A 505 5.99 11.92 -13.98
CA GLY A 505 6.34 13.18 -13.31
C GLY A 505 6.41 14.38 -14.25
N MET A 506 6.71 15.55 -13.67
CA MET A 506 6.67 16.85 -14.33
C MET A 506 7.49 16.90 -15.63
N LYS A 507 8.64 16.21 -15.69
CA LYS A 507 9.51 16.21 -16.87
C LYS A 507 8.78 15.76 -18.15
N ALA A 508 7.91 14.75 -18.07
CA ALA A 508 7.14 14.26 -19.20
C ALA A 508 6.13 15.28 -19.75
N THR A 509 5.74 16.28 -18.94
CA THR A 509 4.79 17.34 -19.34
C THR A 509 5.41 18.49 -20.15
N THR A 510 6.73 18.47 -20.42
CA THR A 510 7.50 19.57 -21.02
C THR A 510 6.84 20.20 -22.24
N ASP A 511 6.47 19.39 -23.24
CA ASP A 511 5.94 19.90 -24.51
C ASP A 511 4.52 20.46 -24.35
N ASP A 512 3.69 19.85 -23.49
CA ASP A 512 2.36 20.36 -23.17
C ASP A 512 2.42 21.69 -22.42
N VAL A 513 3.33 21.83 -21.46
CA VAL A 513 3.58 23.10 -20.76
C VAL A 513 4.00 24.18 -21.76
N ALA A 514 4.95 23.88 -22.64
CA ALA A 514 5.41 24.80 -23.67
C ALA A 514 4.29 25.23 -24.63
N ASN A 515 3.48 24.28 -25.11
CA ASN A 515 2.37 24.54 -26.03
C ASN A 515 1.25 25.36 -25.35
N LEU A 516 0.83 24.97 -24.14
CA LEU A 516 -0.27 25.64 -23.45
C LEU A 516 0.12 27.04 -22.95
N ALA A 517 1.35 27.23 -22.46
CA ALA A 517 1.84 28.55 -22.06
C ALA A 517 1.95 29.49 -23.28
N SER A 518 2.40 28.97 -24.43
CA SER A 518 2.41 29.71 -25.71
C SER A 518 1.00 30.04 -26.22
N SER A 519 -0.01 29.24 -25.88
CA SER A 519 -1.42 29.52 -26.18
C SER A 519 -2.06 30.58 -25.27
N GLY A 520 -1.28 31.18 -24.36
CA GLY A 520 -1.74 32.24 -23.46
C GLY A 520 -2.42 31.74 -22.18
N LYS A 521 -2.24 30.46 -21.80
CA LYS A 521 -2.74 29.93 -20.52
C LYS A 521 -1.74 30.12 -19.38
N ARG A 522 -2.26 30.04 -18.15
CA ARG A 522 -1.47 29.77 -16.93
C ARG A 522 -1.38 28.25 -16.77
N VAL A 523 -0.18 27.67 -16.65
CA VAL A 523 0.00 26.21 -16.74
C VAL A 523 0.83 25.70 -15.57
N LEU A 524 0.25 24.92 -14.67
CA LEU A 524 0.93 24.32 -13.53
C LEU A 524 1.23 22.85 -13.83
N ALA A 525 2.50 22.50 -14.03
CA ALA A 525 2.92 21.11 -13.91
C ALA A 525 2.91 20.76 -12.42
N LEU A 526 2.19 19.72 -12.03
CA LEU A 526 1.94 19.34 -10.64
C LEU A 526 2.32 17.87 -10.42
N GLU A 527 3.09 17.64 -9.35
CA GLU A 527 3.21 16.35 -8.70
C GLU A 527 2.45 16.44 -7.36
N PRO A 528 1.39 15.64 -7.14
CA PRO A 528 0.89 15.38 -5.80
C PRO A 528 1.81 14.35 -5.09
N LEU A 529 1.42 13.91 -3.89
CA LEU A 529 2.04 12.80 -3.15
C LEU A 529 2.23 11.56 -4.06
N PHE A 530 3.34 10.83 -3.92
CA PHE A 530 3.68 9.63 -4.70
C PHE A 530 3.90 9.81 -6.21
N PHE A 531 3.94 11.05 -6.72
CA PHE A 531 4.39 11.34 -8.10
C PHE A 531 5.75 12.04 -8.10
N GLY A 532 6.61 11.64 -9.04
CA GLY A 532 7.92 12.25 -9.29
C GLY A 532 8.76 12.50 -8.02
N GLN A 533 8.99 13.78 -7.70
CA GLN A 533 9.83 14.21 -6.57
C GLN A 533 9.15 14.07 -5.19
N ASN A 534 7.86 13.71 -5.17
CA ASN A 534 7.07 13.50 -3.96
C ASN A 534 6.88 12.01 -3.64
N ILE A 535 7.74 11.16 -4.19
CA ILE A 535 7.93 9.78 -3.74
C ILE A 535 8.85 9.82 -2.50
N PRO A 536 8.49 9.18 -1.38
CA PRO A 536 9.30 9.15 -0.17
C PRO A 536 10.44 8.12 -0.24
N GLY A 537 11.49 8.35 0.56
CA GLY A 537 12.55 7.38 0.79
C GLY A 537 13.67 7.35 -0.26
N THR A 538 14.72 6.57 0.00
CA THR A 538 15.85 6.36 -0.92
C THR A 538 16.24 4.89 -0.91
N GLY A 539 16.09 4.17 -2.02
CA GLY A 539 16.42 2.74 -2.15
C GLY A 539 15.21 1.88 -2.50
N ASP A 540 15.21 0.61 -2.07
CA ASP A 540 14.20 -0.39 -2.44
C ASP A 540 12.82 -0.16 -1.78
N LEU A 541 12.74 0.73 -0.79
CA LEU A 541 11.51 1.13 -0.11
C LEU A 541 10.77 2.22 -0.90
N GLY A 542 9.87 1.79 -1.78
CA GLY A 542 9.13 2.65 -2.69
C GLY A 542 7.70 3.02 -2.27
N ILE A 543 6.92 3.45 -3.26
CA ILE A 543 5.51 3.89 -3.11
C ILE A 543 4.65 2.80 -2.45
N SER A 544 4.88 1.53 -2.79
CA SER A 544 4.12 0.38 -2.30
C SER A 544 4.07 0.33 -0.77
N SER A 545 5.21 0.33 -0.08
CA SER A 545 5.29 0.20 1.38
C SER A 545 4.58 1.34 2.11
N TYR A 546 4.77 2.59 1.67
CA TYR A 546 4.09 3.74 2.27
C TYR A 546 2.59 3.75 1.98
N SER A 547 2.20 3.44 0.73
CA SER A 547 0.79 3.35 0.33
C SER A 547 0.04 2.24 1.08
N GLN A 548 0.66 1.08 1.25
CA GLN A 548 0.14 -0.02 2.06
C GLN A 548 -0.01 0.39 3.54
N MET A 549 1.00 1.02 4.17
CA MET A 549 0.88 1.50 5.55
C MET A 549 -0.27 2.52 5.72
N LEU A 550 -0.47 3.41 4.75
CA LEU A 550 -1.62 4.33 4.72
C LEU A 550 -2.96 3.58 4.61
N ASN A 551 -3.06 2.58 3.73
CA ASN A 551 -4.25 1.75 3.60
C ASN A 551 -4.55 1.01 4.92
N GLY A 552 -3.54 0.44 5.57
CA GLY A 552 -3.64 -0.17 6.90
C GLY A 552 -4.20 0.79 7.94
N LEU A 553 -3.70 2.04 7.98
CA LEU A 553 -4.21 3.11 8.85
C LEU A 553 -5.63 3.58 8.53
N GLY A 554 -6.22 3.11 7.43
CA GLY A 554 -7.56 3.46 6.99
C GLY A 554 -7.65 4.75 6.16
N GLU A 555 -6.51 5.22 5.65
CA GLU A 555 -6.40 6.28 4.64
C GLU A 555 -6.35 5.63 3.24
N ARG A 556 -6.32 6.41 2.16
CA ARG A 556 -6.06 5.92 0.78
C ARG A 556 -5.21 6.93 0.02
N ALA A 557 -4.23 6.46 -0.76
CA ALA A 557 -3.40 7.31 -1.62
C ALA A 557 -4.25 8.19 -2.54
N LEU A 558 -5.18 7.56 -3.29
CA LEU A 558 -6.11 8.21 -4.22
C LEU A 558 -6.92 9.37 -3.58
N GLY A 559 -7.35 9.23 -2.32
CA GLY A 559 -8.11 10.27 -1.63
C GLY A 559 -7.25 11.45 -1.19
N LEU A 560 -6.04 11.17 -0.70
CA LEU A 560 -5.07 12.20 -0.31
C LEU A 560 -4.63 13.01 -1.53
N GLU A 561 -4.29 12.35 -2.64
CA GLU A 561 -3.88 12.98 -3.89
C GLU A 561 -5.02 13.79 -4.51
N ALA A 562 -6.25 13.24 -4.55
CA ALA A 562 -7.42 13.97 -5.05
C ALA A 562 -7.71 15.25 -4.25
N ALA A 563 -7.47 15.23 -2.92
CA ALA A 563 -7.58 16.39 -2.05
C ALA A 563 -6.47 17.42 -2.29
N GLN A 564 -5.23 16.99 -2.53
CA GLN A 564 -4.14 17.89 -2.91
C GLN A 564 -4.41 18.58 -4.25
N VAL A 565 -4.88 17.83 -5.26
CA VAL A 565 -5.23 18.37 -6.59
C VAL A 565 -6.39 19.37 -6.49
N ALA A 566 -7.43 19.07 -5.72
CA ALA A 566 -8.54 19.99 -5.48
C ALA A 566 -8.08 21.28 -4.79
N ALA A 567 -7.27 21.17 -3.73
CA ALA A 567 -6.75 22.32 -2.99
C ALA A 567 -5.84 23.23 -3.85
N VAL A 568 -5.01 22.63 -4.71
CA VAL A 568 -4.16 23.37 -5.65
C VAL A 568 -4.98 24.01 -6.77
N ALA A 569 -6.05 23.35 -7.25
CA ALA A 569 -6.99 23.94 -8.20
C ALA A 569 -7.76 25.13 -7.60
N GLU A 570 -8.24 25.02 -6.36
CA GLU A 570 -8.86 26.13 -5.61
C GLU A 570 -7.88 27.30 -5.46
N TRP A 571 -6.63 27.03 -5.06
CA TRP A 571 -5.57 28.05 -4.95
C TRP A 571 -5.31 28.76 -6.30
N LEU A 572 -5.13 28.00 -7.38
CA LEU A 572 -4.81 28.53 -8.72
C LEU A 572 -5.96 29.40 -9.30
N ASN A 573 -7.19 29.05 -8.92
CA ASN A 573 -8.44 29.72 -9.25
C ASN A 573 -8.59 31.10 -8.57
N THR A 574 -7.98 31.34 -7.40
CA THR A 574 -8.07 32.64 -6.69
C THR A 574 -7.45 33.85 -7.42
N GLY A 575 -6.85 33.69 -8.61
CA GLY A 575 -6.45 34.80 -9.48
C GLY A 575 -5.32 35.68 -8.94
N LEU A 576 -4.62 35.24 -7.89
CA LEU A 576 -3.49 35.95 -7.30
C LEU A 576 -2.25 35.80 -8.19
N GLN A 577 -1.64 36.92 -8.58
CA GLN A 577 -0.61 36.99 -9.64
C GLN A 577 0.58 36.03 -9.42
N HIS A 578 0.98 35.75 -8.17
CA HIS A 578 2.16 34.95 -7.84
C HIS A 578 1.94 33.94 -6.70
N GLY A 579 0.68 33.56 -6.45
CA GLY A 579 0.32 32.75 -5.29
C GLY A 579 -0.05 33.58 -4.06
N SER A 580 -0.42 32.89 -2.99
CA SER A 580 -1.09 33.48 -1.82
C SER A 580 -0.32 34.66 -1.21
N PRO A 581 -0.94 35.83 -0.96
CA PRO A 581 -0.41 36.75 0.04
C PRO A 581 -0.49 36.07 1.41
N THR A 582 0.28 36.56 2.38
CA THR A 582 0.28 36.05 3.77
C THR A 582 -1.14 35.80 4.27
N PRO A 583 -1.43 34.63 4.90
CA PRO A 583 -2.76 34.33 5.44
C PRO A 583 -3.32 35.50 6.26
N GLY A 584 -4.52 35.98 5.91
CA GLY A 584 -5.15 37.17 6.48
C GLY A 584 -5.04 38.47 5.65
N SER A 585 -4.40 38.45 4.48
CA SER A 585 -4.32 39.60 3.58
C SER A 585 -5.66 39.94 2.90
N ALA A 586 -5.97 41.24 2.81
CA ALA A 586 -7.18 41.76 2.16
C ALA A 586 -7.24 41.58 0.62
N LEU A 587 -6.15 41.14 -0.04
CA LEU A 587 -6.14 40.92 -1.49
C LEU A 587 -6.93 39.68 -1.94
N ALA A 588 -7.13 38.69 -1.07
CA ALA A 588 -7.73 37.41 -1.44
C ALA A 588 -9.26 37.45 -1.71
N ALA A 589 -9.92 38.60 -1.54
CA ALA A 589 -11.37 38.68 -1.39
C ALA A 589 -12.17 39.14 -2.63
N LYS A 590 -11.55 39.27 -3.82
CA LYS A 590 -12.19 39.92 -5.01
C LYS A 590 -11.84 39.34 -6.38
N THR A 591 -11.76 38.03 -6.51
CA THR A 591 -11.54 37.35 -7.81
C THR A 591 -12.69 36.40 -8.13
N ALA A 592 -13.11 36.38 -9.40
CA ALA A 592 -14.20 35.53 -9.86
C ALA A 592 -13.69 34.11 -10.09
N HIS A 593 -14.35 33.12 -9.48
CA HIS A 593 -13.95 31.71 -9.63
C HIS A 593 -14.06 31.24 -11.10
N ARG A 594 -12.93 30.85 -11.69
CA ARG A 594 -12.79 30.25 -13.03
C ARG A 594 -12.32 28.79 -12.87
N PRO A 595 -13.12 27.80 -13.30
CA PRO A 595 -12.71 26.40 -13.25
C PRO A 595 -11.45 26.11 -14.07
N VAL A 596 -10.63 25.18 -13.60
CA VAL A 596 -9.30 24.83 -14.12
C VAL A 596 -9.38 23.60 -15.05
N ALA A 597 -8.61 23.55 -16.13
CA ALA A 597 -8.51 22.32 -16.93
C ALA A 597 -7.50 21.34 -16.29
N LEU A 598 -7.87 20.07 -16.10
CA LEU A 598 -6.92 19.00 -15.76
C LEU A 598 -6.49 18.28 -17.04
N LEU A 599 -5.19 18.13 -17.25
CA LEU A 599 -4.62 17.29 -18.30
C LEU A 599 -3.76 16.20 -17.64
N THR A 600 -3.97 14.94 -18.01
CA THR A 600 -3.20 13.83 -17.44
C THR A 600 -2.52 12.96 -18.48
N SER A 601 -1.51 12.20 -18.05
CA SER A 601 -0.76 11.27 -18.88
C SER A 601 -0.39 10.03 -18.06
N GLY A 602 -1.16 8.95 -18.24
CA GLY A 602 -1.01 7.67 -17.55
C GLY A 602 -2.18 7.31 -16.62
N PRO A 603 -2.31 6.01 -16.25
CA PRO A 603 -3.43 5.50 -15.47
C PRO A 603 -3.53 6.06 -14.03
N ARG A 604 -2.40 6.30 -13.35
CA ARG A 604 -2.41 6.79 -11.94
C ARG A 604 -2.95 8.20 -11.89
N SER A 605 -2.37 9.11 -12.68
CA SER A 605 -2.79 10.51 -12.77
C SER A 605 -4.21 10.65 -13.32
N GLN A 606 -4.64 9.79 -14.25
CA GLN A 606 -6.04 9.66 -14.66
C GLN A 606 -6.98 9.38 -13.48
N ALA A 607 -6.70 8.35 -12.66
CA ALA A 607 -7.55 7.99 -11.54
C ALA A 607 -7.67 9.14 -10.52
N VAL A 608 -6.55 9.79 -10.19
CA VAL A 608 -6.52 10.97 -9.31
C VAL A 608 -7.35 12.12 -9.86
N ALA A 609 -7.19 12.48 -11.13
CA ALA A 609 -7.91 13.59 -11.75
C ALA A 609 -9.41 13.32 -11.87
N LEU A 610 -9.81 12.10 -12.24
CA LEU A 610 -11.22 11.71 -12.30
C LEU A 610 -11.87 11.70 -10.92
N THR A 611 -11.19 11.18 -9.89
CA THR A 611 -11.70 11.21 -8.51
C THR A 611 -11.82 12.64 -7.98
N SER A 612 -10.79 13.47 -8.17
CA SER A 612 -10.80 14.88 -7.76
C SER A 612 -11.94 15.66 -8.43
N ALA A 613 -12.12 15.49 -9.75
CA ALA A 613 -13.20 16.14 -10.48
C ALA A 613 -14.59 15.59 -10.17
N ALA A 614 -14.72 14.29 -9.89
CA ALA A 614 -15.98 13.69 -9.46
C ALA A 614 -16.45 14.22 -8.10
N LEU A 615 -15.51 14.48 -7.18
CA LEU A 615 -15.77 14.99 -5.83
C LEU A 615 -16.01 16.51 -5.81
N GLU A 616 -15.18 17.28 -6.51
CA GLU A 616 -15.19 18.76 -6.52
C GLU A 616 -15.42 19.34 -7.94
N PRO A 617 -16.50 18.96 -8.64
CA PRO A 617 -16.70 19.26 -10.07
C PRO A 617 -16.74 20.76 -10.40
N GLN A 618 -17.09 21.61 -9.43
CA GLN A 618 -17.10 23.07 -9.57
C GLN A 618 -15.70 23.69 -9.75
N LEU A 619 -14.63 22.98 -9.38
CA LEU A 619 -13.26 23.46 -9.52
C LEU A 619 -12.73 23.27 -10.94
N PHE A 620 -13.36 22.44 -11.78
CA PHE A 620 -12.78 21.97 -13.03
C PHE A 620 -13.60 22.31 -14.28
N ALA A 621 -12.92 22.73 -15.34
CA ALA A 621 -13.52 23.01 -16.64
C ALA A 621 -13.55 21.76 -17.54
N SER A 622 -12.45 21.00 -17.51
CA SER A 622 -12.31 19.72 -18.20
C SER A 622 -11.34 18.78 -17.47
N VAL A 623 -11.44 17.50 -17.80
CA VAL A 623 -10.44 16.46 -17.50
C VAL A 623 -10.09 15.78 -18.82
N ASP A 624 -8.87 15.97 -19.29
CA ASP A 624 -8.35 15.50 -20.56
C ASP A 624 -7.25 14.45 -20.31
N ALA A 625 -7.64 13.17 -20.25
CA ALA A 625 -6.76 12.06 -19.92
C ALA A 625 -6.14 11.42 -21.17
N ARG A 626 -4.81 11.32 -21.21
CA ARG A 626 -4.03 10.70 -22.30
C ARG A 626 -3.20 9.53 -21.77
N HIS A 627 -2.83 8.60 -22.66
CA HIS A 627 -2.20 7.32 -22.29
C HIS A 627 -3.00 6.59 -21.18
N SER A 628 -4.32 6.79 -21.18
CA SER A 628 -5.25 6.38 -20.13
C SER A 628 -5.69 4.93 -20.33
N ILE A 629 -6.14 4.25 -19.28
CA ILE A 629 -6.87 2.98 -19.43
C ILE A 629 -8.37 3.24 -19.58
N PRO A 630 -9.13 2.40 -20.30
CA PRO A 630 -10.53 2.67 -20.62
C PRO A 630 -11.47 2.50 -19.41
N SER A 631 -11.09 1.67 -18.43
CA SER A 631 -11.88 1.34 -17.24
C SER A 631 -10.98 0.79 -16.13
N LEU A 632 -11.52 0.67 -14.91
CA LEU A 632 -10.94 -0.14 -13.84
C LEU A 632 -11.12 -1.64 -14.11
N GLU A 633 -12.19 -2.06 -14.80
CA GLU A 633 -12.36 -3.45 -15.26
C GLU A 633 -11.17 -3.91 -16.12
N TYR A 634 -10.59 -3.01 -16.93
CA TYR A 634 -9.41 -3.29 -17.75
C TYR A 634 -8.23 -3.85 -16.95
N VAL A 635 -8.04 -3.41 -15.69
CA VAL A 635 -6.96 -3.87 -14.81
C VAL A 635 -7.10 -5.34 -14.44
N LEU A 636 -8.33 -5.88 -14.40
CA LEU A 636 -8.57 -7.29 -14.09
C LEU A 636 -8.16 -8.21 -15.26
N GLU A 637 -8.38 -7.76 -16.49
CA GLU A 637 -8.05 -8.53 -17.71
C GLU A 637 -6.61 -8.25 -18.20
N HIS A 638 -6.06 -7.07 -17.90
CA HIS A 638 -4.68 -6.66 -18.18
C HIS A 638 -3.97 -6.31 -16.86
N PRO A 639 -3.58 -7.32 -16.06
CA PRO A 639 -3.09 -7.14 -14.70
C PRO A 639 -1.91 -6.19 -14.56
N LEU A 640 -2.04 -5.26 -13.61
CA LEU A 640 -0.97 -4.36 -13.14
C LEU A 640 -0.76 -4.61 -11.65
N LYS A 641 0.48 -4.76 -11.20
CA LYS A 641 0.81 -5.02 -9.80
C LYS A 641 0.46 -3.82 -8.93
N TYR A 642 0.19 -4.09 -7.64
CA TYR A 642 -0.01 -3.03 -6.64
C TYR A 642 1.12 -1.98 -6.63
N SER A 643 2.37 -2.40 -6.84
CA SER A 643 3.54 -1.51 -6.89
C SER A 643 3.55 -0.55 -8.09
N GLU A 644 2.81 -0.86 -9.16
CA GLU A 644 2.77 -0.08 -10.40
C GLU A 644 1.64 0.96 -10.39
N VAL A 645 0.50 0.63 -9.76
CA VAL A 645 -0.72 1.45 -9.76
C VAL A 645 -1.48 1.41 -8.41
N PRO A 646 -0.85 1.77 -7.28
CA PRO A 646 -1.44 1.60 -5.95
C PRO A 646 -2.74 2.41 -5.75
N GLU A 647 -2.92 3.51 -6.47
CA GLU A 647 -4.14 4.34 -6.44
C GLU A 647 -5.36 3.58 -7.00
N LEU A 648 -5.12 2.71 -7.98
CA LEU A 648 -6.14 1.91 -8.63
C LEU A 648 -6.54 0.69 -7.80
N MET A 649 -5.76 0.32 -6.77
CA MET A 649 -6.03 -0.82 -5.87
C MET A 649 -6.81 -0.40 -4.61
N CYS A 650 -7.56 0.71 -4.68
CA CYS A 650 -8.34 1.23 -3.57
C CYS A 650 -9.51 0.29 -3.22
N LEU A 651 -9.57 -0.18 -1.96
CA LEU A 651 -10.68 -1.01 -1.46
C LEU A 651 -12.04 -0.40 -1.81
N ASP A 652 -12.96 -1.23 -2.33
CA ASP A 652 -14.32 -0.91 -2.78
C ASP A 652 -14.46 -0.06 -4.05
N LEU A 653 -13.38 0.43 -4.66
CA LEU A 653 -13.49 1.42 -5.74
C LEU A 653 -14.31 0.89 -6.93
N PHE A 654 -13.94 -0.26 -7.51
CA PHE A 654 -14.64 -0.82 -8.67
C PHE A 654 -16.04 -1.34 -8.32
N ARG A 655 -16.33 -1.66 -7.05
CA ARG A 655 -17.65 -2.18 -6.65
C ARG A 655 -18.79 -1.22 -7.01
N ASP A 656 -18.55 0.08 -6.86
CA ASP A 656 -19.56 1.14 -7.03
C ASP A 656 -19.15 2.23 -8.05
N PHE A 657 -17.89 2.27 -8.51
CA PHE A 657 -17.37 3.27 -9.45
C PHE A 657 -16.44 2.67 -10.50
N ASP A 658 -16.74 2.93 -11.77
CA ASP A 658 -15.77 2.82 -12.86
C ASP A 658 -15.55 4.23 -13.48
N PHE A 659 -14.60 4.37 -14.40
CA PHE A 659 -14.17 5.65 -14.95
C PHE A 659 -15.28 6.39 -15.73
N ASP A 660 -16.27 5.69 -16.28
CA ASP A 660 -17.47 6.30 -16.84
C ASP A 660 -18.37 6.94 -15.76
N VAL A 661 -18.51 6.28 -14.60
CA VAL A 661 -19.23 6.80 -13.42
C VAL A 661 -18.51 8.01 -12.84
N LEU A 662 -17.19 7.96 -12.68
CA LEU A 662 -16.40 9.11 -12.24
C LEU A 662 -16.51 10.28 -13.23
N ALA A 663 -16.42 10.00 -14.53
CA ALA A 663 -16.58 11.00 -15.58
C ALA A 663 -17.98 11.65 -15.57
N ALA A 664 -19.04 10.87 -15.33
CA ALA A 664 -20.40 11.40 -15.19
C ALA A 664 -20.57 12.25 -13.92
N LEU A 665 -19.91 11.89 -12.81
CA LEU A 665 -19.90 12.67 -11.57
C LEU A 665 -19.07 13.96 -11.67
N ALA A 666 -18.13 14.06 -12.61
CA ALA A 666 -17.36 15.28 -12.84
C ALA A 666 -18.18 16.42 -13.47
N ALA A 667 -19.41 16.15 -13.96
CA ALA A 667 -20.27 17.18 -14.53
C ALA A 667 -20.51 18.35 -13.53
N PRO A 668 -20.34 19.63 -13.96
CA PRO A 668 -20.34 20.10 -15.35
C PRO A 668 -18.99 20.11 -16.08
N ALA A 669 -17.89 19.64 -15.47
CA ALA A 669 -16.61 19.53 -16.17
C ALA A 669 -16.71 18.55 -17.36
N LYS A 670 -16.05 18.88 -18.47
CA LYS A 670 -16.02 18.03 -19.66
C LYS A 670 -14.94 16.96 -19.52
N VAL A 671 -15.30 15.68 -19.61
CA VAL A 671 -14.32 14.59 -19.51
C VAL A 671 -14.03 13.99 -20.88
N HIS A 672 -12.75 13.89 -21.21
CA HIS A 672 -12.22 13.34 -22.44
C HIS A 672 -11.19 12.26 -22.08
N LEU A 673 -11.54 10.99 -22.33
CA LEU A 673 -10.67 9.84 -22.09
C LEU A 673 -10.08 9.35 -23.42
N ASN A 674 -8.75 9.39 -23.57
CA ASN A 674 -8.07 8.89 -24.75
C ASN A 674 -7.17 7.69 -24.41
N ALA A 675 -7.74 6.49 -24.56
CA ALA A 675 -7.08 5.22 -24.35
C ALA A 675 -6.24 4.71 -25.55
N ALA A 676 -6.05 5.53 -26.59
CA ALA A 676 -5.06 5.23 -27.63
C ALA A 676 -3.65 5.18 -27.01
N ASP A 677 -2.86 4.18 -27.42
CA ASP A 677 -1.47 3.97 -27.00
C ASP A 677 -1.27 3.78 -25.48
N SER A 678 -2.25 3.20 -24.77
CA SER A 678 -2.13 2.87 -23.35
C SER A 678 -1.05 1.82 -23.08
N LYS A 679 0.15 2.28 -22.73
CA LYS A 679 1.15 1.48 -22.01
C LYS A 679 1.20 2.00 -20.56
N PRO A 680 0.77 1.21 -19.57
CA PRO A 680 1.07 1.54 -18.19
C PRO A 680 2.59 1.60 -18.04
N ILE A 681 3.10 2.74 -17.57
CA ILE A 681 4.53 2.95 -17.38
C ILE A 681 4.92 2.26 -16.08
N THR A 682 5.67 1.18 -16.21
CA THR A 682 6.22 0.39 -15.11
C THR A 682 7.49 1.07 -14.59
N TRP A 683 7.56 1.27 -13.27
CA TRP A 683 8.62 2.02 -12.58
C TRP A 683 9.91 1.22 -12.38
#